data_AF-F7S0N4-F1
#
_entry.id   AF-F7S0N4-F1
#
_cell.length_a   1.000
_cell.length_b   1.000
_cell.length_c   1.000
_cell.angle_alpha   90.00
_cell.angle_beta   90.00
_cell.angle_gamma   90.00
#
_symmetry.space_group_name_H-M   'P 1'
#
loop_
_entity.id
_entity.type
_entity.pdbx_description
1 polymer ?
#
loop_
_entity_poly.entity_id
_entity_poly.type
_entity_poly.pdbx_seq_one_letter_code
_entity_poly.pdbx_strand_id
1 'polypeptide(L)'
;MPIAKTELSAKARSLLPSAFNPFIYKKLLLTVAGALALQSQAVIAVDREDVRAHVLPNAIVAVADSAQTDSIRDSLVKPWLNEYSESGSPLSGLQAESTQSVLRVPMRVDRFTQGKINIEGAENVTLYLNGVRVSGTGSEFTLNLETGDHHLVALVEGIEDWSAVNLDWQGTAEHDQVNSDWPSDWRLSAAQLYDAPTVNGVDLSADGRYLVMRKSWQQNGEAQSELLLRDLEENRVVYRWNNTSVASFAWHPQEHKLAYISDQKVQVLDVNDLSVKEASSALTGANGLRWLTDNTLIFSWNKTAESESSVTKRYQALEDRWSYFRNVSQLYTLALDTGVIAQITEGGSGHSLLDVHSSGERILVSTRKVDYAAPPHFAVEAFELNLVTNERRDLGTHRTFNQALYQGDTIYVTAGPEFMEGAGRAANLSDDMLSNNYDGQLYQLAADNSVRALSREFNPAIGGVMALGNGDLLLRVTDRDATQLYRYDTRNNRYIKVSAGVEVVDQVTASQHSFPRIVIGGTSATEPQKLVSLDLQEGRLRELWNSAEAYAHNDLNAVKEWNFTNKHGDEIAGRVYYPHNFDENKNYPALVYYYGGTTPVQRGFTGRYPFNLWANKGYVVYVLQPTGATGFGQEFSARHVNAWGEYTAEDIIQGTEEFLAAHSFVDADRVGHMGASYGGFMTMLLATMTDLYSASMSHAGISNITSYWGQGWWGFLYSGEASKGSFPWNNAELYTQQSPVFHADKVTAPMLLIHGDADTNVPPGESHNMYTALKLLDKEVELVEYKGQDHHIMGREARLNWWATYMAWFDKQLKGEPEWWNHLYPEAE
;
A
#
# COMPACT_ATOMS: atom_id res chain seq x y z
N MET A 1 0.09 -9.73 57.39
CA MET A 1 1.28 -9.30 58.18
C MET A 1 1.96 -8.14 57.45
N PRO A 2 2.63 -7.20 58.15
CA PRO A 2 2.17 -5.80 58.00
C PRO A 2 3.26 -4.71 57.88
N ILE A 3 2.76 -3.45 57.80
CA ILE A 3 3.39 -2.14 58.13
C ILE A 3 3.99 -1.35 56.94
N ALA A 4 3.76 -0.03 56.74
CA ALA A 4 2.69 0.93 57.10
C ALA A 4 3.03 2.36 56.51
N LYS A 5 2.11 3.33 56.72
CA LYS A 5 2.25 4.83 56.65
C LYS A 5 1.90 5.54 55.32
N THR A 6 1.15 6.67 55.30
CA THR A 6 0.21 7.25 56.29
C THR A 6 -0.79 8.25 55.65
N GLU A 7 -2.07 8.11 56.02
CA GLU A 7 -3.12 9.12 56.37
C GLU A 7 -3.19 10.55 55.77
N LEU A 8 -4.42 10.93 55.37
CA LEU A 8 -5.27 12.05 55.87
C LEU A 8 -6.64 12.06 55.13
N SER A 9 -7.74 11.55 55.71
CA SER A 9 -8.87 12.28 56.35
C SER A 9 -9.75 13.18 55.42
N ALA A 10 -11.08 13.20 55.43
CA ALA A 10 -12.16 12.45 56.13
C ALA A 10 -13.48 12.62 55.30
N LYS A 11 -14.32 11.60 55.01
CA LYS A 11 -15.21 10.74 55.83
C LYS A 11 -16.55 11.39 56.27
N ALA A 12 -17.66 10.89 55.70
CA ALA A 12 -19.04 11.38 55.89
C ALA A 12 -19.84 10.70 57.03
N ARG A 13 -21.01 11.29 57.38
CA ARG A 13 -22.05 10.82 58.33
C ARG A 13 -23.41 11.42 57.93
N SER A 14 -24.42 10.62 57.56
CA SER A 14 -25.63 10.21 58.34
C SER A 14 -26.64 11.34 58.65
N LEU A 15 -27.98 11.22 58.52
CA LEU A 15 -28.86 10.02 58.58
C LEU A 15 -30.21 10.23 57.80
N LEU A 16 -31.22 9.37 58.03
CA LEU A 16 -32.60 9.33 57.49
C LEU A 16 -33.64 9.71 58.61
N PRO A 17 -35.00 9.64 58.50
CA PRO A 17 -35.90 9.18 57.40
C PRO A 17 -37.24 9.97 57.15
N SER A 18 -38.07 9.48 56.21
CA SER A 18 -39.54 9.67 56.03
C SER A 18 -40.06 11.00 55.42
N ALA A 19 -41.24 11.09 54.76
CA ALA A 19 -42.39 10.17 54.65
C ALA A 19 -43.28 10.33 53.36
N PHE A 20 -43.78 9.20 52.83
CA PHE A 20 -45.05 8.98 52.08
C PHE A 20 -45.40 9.66 50.71
N ASN A 21 -46.42 9.07 50.06
CA ASN A 21 -46.94 9.15 48.67
C ASN A 21 -48.46 8.71 48.73
N PRO A 22 -49.36 8.68 47.70
CA PRO A 22 -49.43 9.29 46.34
C PRO A 22 -50.83 9.93 45.94
N PHE A 23 -50.95 10.37 44.67
CA PHE A 23 -52.15 10.32 43.76
C PHE A 23 -53.28 11.40 43.72
N ILE A 24 -53.92 11.47 42.52
CA ILE A 24 -55.10 12.26 42.02
C ILE A 24 -54.79 13.73 41.61
N TYR A 25 -54.95 14.28 40.38
CA TYR A 25 -55.35 13.89 38.99
C TYR A 25 -56.59 14.65 38.41
N LYS A 26 -56.32 15.62 37.49
CA LYS A 26 -57.17 16.28 36.45
C LYS A 26 -58.48 17.06 36.78
N LYS A 27 -58.58 18.26 36.16
CA LYS A 27 -59.76 19.15 35.96
C LYS A 27 -60.32 19.78 37.27
N LEU A 28 -60.95 20.96 37.29
CA LEU A 28 -61.72 21.71 36.28
C LEU A 28 -61.79 23.24 36.62
N LEU A 29 -61.94 24.11 35.60
CA LEU A 29 -62.56 25.48 35.47
C LEU A 29 -63.05 26.26 36.74
N LEU A 30 -63.29 27.58 36.79
CA LEU A 30 -63.38 28.76 35.89
C LEU A 30 -63.22 30.05 36.80
N THR A 31 -63.27 31.35 36.47
CA THR A 31 -63.63 32.23 35.33
C THR A 31 -62.98 33.63 35.51
N VAL A 32 -63.23 34.57 34.57
CA VAL A 32 -62.97 36.04 34.63
C VAL A 32 -61.49 36.44 34.41
N ALA A 33 -61.12 37.56 33.77
CA ALA A 33 -61.57 38.31 32.57
C ALA A 33 -60.58 39.50 32.39
N GLY A 34 -60.39 40.13 31.23
CA GLY A 34 -60.82 39.92 29.83
C GLY A 34 -59.99 40.87 28.94
N ALA A 35 -60.17 41.03 27.63
CA ALA A 35 -61.05 40.42 26.62
C ALA A 35 -60.36 40.62 25.22
N LEU A 36 -60.42 39.67 24.25
CA LEU A 36 -61.26 39.67 23.00
C LEU A 36 -61.10 40.90 22.07
N ALA A 37 -61.14 40.85 20.73
CA ALA A 37 -61.62 39.88 19.70
C ALA A 37 -61.13 40.31 18.27
N LEU A 38 -61.24 39.59 17.13
CA LEU A 38 -61.50 38.17 16.73
C LEU A 38 -61.27 37.99 15.19
N GLN A 39 -60.51 36.97 14.75
CA GLN A 39 -60.64 36.22 13.46
C GLN A 39 -60.41 37.00 12.10
N SER A 40 -60.24 36.39 10.91
CA SER A 40 -60.64 35.05 10.42
C SER A 40 -59.86 34.46 9.19
N GLN A 41 -59.77 33.12 9.14
CA GLN A 41 -59.71 32.23 7.95
C GLN A 41 -58.47 32.20 7.03
N ALA A 42 -58.39 31.20 6.14
CA ALA A 42 -57.16 30.54 5.69
C ALA A 42 -57.09 30.19 4.19
N VAL A 43 -55.88 29.85 3.71
CA VAL A 43 -55.55 29.31 2.38
C VAL A 43 -54.55 28.14 2.55
N ILE A 44 -54.39 27.27 1.54
CA ILE A 44 -53.58 26.04 1.56
C ILE A 44 -52.42 26.14 0.55
N ALA A 45 -51.29 25.46 0.85
CA ALA A 45 -50.06 25.33 0.05
C ALA A 45 -49.19 26.61 -0.04
N VAL A 46 -47.86 26.54 -0.21
CA VAL A 46 -46.98 25.40 -0.60
C VAL A 46 -45.90 25.13 0.46
N ASP A 47 -45.44 23.89 0.53
CA ASP A 47 -44.39 23.37 1.40
C ASP A 47 -42.97 23.87 0.98
N ARG A 48 -42.26 24.59 1.86
CA ARG A 48 -40.90 25.14 1.64
C ARG A 48 -40.15 25.60 2.93
N GLU A 49 -40.42 25.01 4.09
CA GLU A 49 -39.69 25.37 5.33
C GLU A 49 -39.20 24.13 6.12
N ASP A 50 -37.95 23.71 5.85
CA ASP A 50 -37.13 22.97 6.84
C ASP A 50 -35.63 23.28 6.64
N VAL A 51 -35.29 24.57 6.42
CA VAL A 51 -33.90 25.05 6.41
C VAL A 51 -33.44 25.16 7.87
N ARG A 52 -32.88 24.07 8.40
CA ARG A 52 -32.35 24.03 9.77
C ARG A 52 -30.97 24.67 9.79
N ALA A 53 -30.92 25.94 10.19
CA ALA A 53 -29.70 26.69 10.43
C ALA A 53 -28.94 26.12 11.66
N HIS A 54 -27.76 25.57 11.43
CA HIS A 54 -26.86 25.08 12.49
C HIS A 54 -25.67 26.03 12.67
N VAL A 55 -25.77 26.92 13.65
CA VAL A 55 -24.67 27.75 14.13
C VAL A 55 -23.55 26.86 14.68
N LEU A 56 -22.31 27.05 14.21
CA LEU A 56 -21.14 26.27 14.64
C LEU A 56 -20.38 27.00 15.78
N PRO A 57 -20.62 26.67 17.07
CA PRO A 57 -20.22 27.53 18.21
C PRO A 57 -18.72 27.52 18.51
N ASN A 58 -17.99 26.53 17.99
CA ASN A 58 -16.59 26.24 18.34
C ASN A 58 -15.58 26.74 17.29
N ALA A 59 -15.99 27.59 16.35
CA ALA A 59 -15.08 28.19 15.37
C ALA A 59 -14.06 29.11 16.08
N ILE A 60 -12.78 28.94 15.77
CA ILE A 60 -11.68 29.67 16.41
C ILE A 60 -11.04 30.61 15.39
N VAL A 61 -10.75 31.85 15.81
CA VAL A 61 -10.00 32.81 15.00
C VAL A 61 -8.52 32.73 15.34
N ALA A 62 -7.69 32.69 14.31
CA ALA A 62 -6.29 33.08 14.38
C ALA A 62 -6.10 34.42 13.65
N VAL A 63 -5.54 35.40 14.36
CA VAL A 63 -5.09 36.65 13.75
C VAL A 63 -3.79 36.34 13.01
N ALA A 64 -3.80 36.54 11.69
CA ALA A 64 -2.63 36.35 10.83
C ALA A 64 -2.18 37.71 10.27
N ASP A 65 -0.87 37.92 10.16
CA ASP A 65 -0.34 39.02 9.36
C ASP A 65 -0.46 38.74 7.85
N SER A 66 -0.12 39.71 7.00
CA SER A 66 -0.23 39.56 5.55
C SER A 66 0.73 38.51 4.98
N ALA A 67 1.94 38.36 5.54
CA ALA A 67 2.90 37.35 5.08
C ALA A 67 2.49 35.94 5.52
N GLN A 68 1.86 35.80 6.68
CA GLN A 68 1.20 34.56 7.12
C GLN A 68 -0.01 34.25 6.25
N THR A 69 -0.83 35.25 5.92
CA THR A 69 -2.01 35.09 5.03
C THR A 69 -1.61 34.69 3.62
N ASP A 70 -0.59 35.32 3.05
CA ASP A 70 -0.04 34.96 1.75
C ASP A 70 0.68 33.61 1.80
N SER A 71 1.33 33.24 2.92
CA SER A 71 1.85 31.88 3.13
C SER A 71 0.74 30.81 3.18
N ILE A 72 -0.46 31.13 3.70
CA ILE A 72 -1.63 30.22 3.68
C ILE A 72 -2.28 30.16 2.28
N ARG A 73 -2.06 31.17 1.43
CA ARG A 73 -2.49 31.18 0.01
C ARG A 73 -1.53 30.40 -0.88
N ASP A 74 -0.22 30.56 -0.68
CA ASP A 74 0.84 30.00 -1.53
C ASP A 74 1.32 28.62 -1.08
N SER A 75 1.36 28.36 0.23
CA SER A 75 1.60 27.02 0.79
C SER A 75 0.27 26.38 1.16
N LEU A 76 -0.01 25.18 0.64
CA LEU A 76 -1.28 24.49 0.91
C LEU A 76 -1.34 23.91 2.32
N VAL A 77 -1.56 24.78 3.30
CA VAL A 77 -2.28 24.60 4.59
C VAL A 77 -1.75 23.54 5.59
N LYS A 78 -1.17 22.41 5.14
CA LYS A 78 -0.70 21.27 5.94
C LYS A 78 0.32 21.61 7.04
N PRO A 79 1.36 22.45 6.83
CA PRO A 79 2.27 22.81 7.92
C PRO A 79 1.51 23.53 9.04
N TRP A 80 0.66 24.49 8.65
CA TRP A 80 -0.12 25.33 9.56
C TRP A 80 -1.22 24.56 10.33
N LEU A 81 -1.75 23.47 9.76
CA LEU A 81 -2.66 22.57 10.46
C LEU A 81 -2.00 21.81 11.61
N ASN A 82 -0.68 21.54 11.49
CA ASN A 82 0.08 20.71 12.41
C ASN A 82 0.91 21.51 13.43
N GLU A 83 1.38 22.72 13.09
CA GLU A 83 2.34 23.48 13.91
C GLU A 83 1.71 24.34 15.03
N TYR A 84 0.43 24.75 14.91
CA TYR A 84 -0.20 25.62 15.92
C TYR A 84 -1.06 24.85 16.94
N SER A 85 -0.52 24.73 18.16
CA SER A 85 -1.17 24.16 19.35
C SER A 85 -2.16 25.14 19.99
N GLU A 86 -3.44 24.76 20.09
CA GLU A 86 -4.47 25.20 21.07
C GLU A 86 -4.72 26.73 21.30
N SER A 87 -3.97 27.64 20.69
CA SER A 87 -3.82 29.03 21.17
C SER A 87 -4.55 30.09 20.33
N GLY A 88 -5.68 29.72 19.71
CA GLY A 88 -6.55 30.69 19.05
C GLY A 88 -7.60 31.28 20.01
N SER A 89 -8.11 32.46 19.70
CA SER A 89 -9.08 33.15 20.58
C SER A 89 -10.53 32.84 20.17
N PRO A 90 -11.46 32.75 21.14
CA PRO A 90 -12.90 32.73 20.84
C PRO A 90 -13.33 34.00 20.09
N LEU A 91 -14.20 33.85 19.07
CA LEU A 91 -14.77 34.94 18.26
C LEU A 91 -15.21 36.15 19.09
N SER A 92 -15.92 35.88 20.19
CA SER A 92 -16.51 36.90 21.08
C SER A 92 -15.50 37.71 21.92
N GLY A 93 -14.19 37.50 21.76
CA GLY A 93 -13.13 38.16 22.54
C GLY A 93 -12.22 39.10 21.76
N LEU A 94 -12.44 39.28 20.45
CA LEU A 94 -11.49 39.94 19.54
C LEU A 94 -11.90 41.38 19.18
N GLN A 95 -10.89 42.22 18.96
CA GLN A 95 -11.06 43.61 18.51
C GLN A 95 -10.62 43.74 17.04
N ALA A 96 -11.25 44.65 16.30
CA ALA A 96 -11.02 44.85 14.86
C ALA A 96 -9.72 45.64 14.61
N GLU A 97 -8.56 44.98 14.74
CA GLU A 97 -7.23 45.56 14.48
C GLU A 97 -6.50 44.95 13.27
N SER A 98 -7.04 43.90 12.63
CA SER A 98 -6.43 43.21 11.48
C SER A 98 -7.32 43.26 10.23
N THR A 99 -6.74 43.60 9.07
CA THR A 99 -7.46 43.70 7.79
C THR A 99 -7.71 42.35 7.10
N GLN A 100 -6.97 41.32 7.51
CA GLN A 100 -7.11 39.93 7.07
C GLN A 100 -7.08 39.05 8.33
N SER A 101 -7.80 37.93 8.32
CA SER A 101 -7.83 36.98 9.44
C SER A 101 -8.20 35.58 8.98
N VAL A 102 -7.94 34.59 9.84
CA VAL A 102 -8.12 33.16 9.53
C VAL A 102 -9.12 32.55 10.51
N LEU A 103 -10.25 32.07 9.99
CA LEU A 103 -11.16 31.21 10.73
C LEU A 103 -10.76 29.75 10.50
N ARG A 104 -10.60 28.95 11.57
CA ARG A 104 -10.46 27.49 11.48
C ARG A 104 -11.68 26.84 12.12
N VAL A 105 -12.34 25.98 11.36
CA VAL A 105 -13.54 25.23 11.79
C VAL A 105 -13.26 23.74 11.61
N PRO A 106 -13.34 22.92 12.67
CA PRO A 106 -13.38 21.48 12.51
C PRO A 106 -14.78 21.10 12.00
N MET A 107 -14.85 20.12 11.10
CA MET A 107 -16.13 19.55 10.67
C MET A 107 -16.00 18.03 10.64
N ARG A 108 -16.67 17.35 11.58
CA ARG A 108 -16.77 15.90 11.65
C ARG A 108 -18.13 15.46 11.10
N VAL A 109 -18.12 14.46 10.23
CA VAL A 109 -19.31 13.81 9.67
C VAL A 109 -19.18 12.29 9.78
N ASP A 110 -20.26 11.63 10.20
CA ASP A 110 -20.28 10.17 10.42
C ASP A 110 -20.89 9.37 9.24
N ARG A 111 -21.35 10.10 8.21
CA ARG A 111 -21.74 9.61 6.88
C ARG A 111 -21.23 10.58 5.81
N PHE A 112 -21.49 10.30 4.53
CA PHE A 112 -21.35 11.33 3.49
C PHE A 112 -22.47 12.38 3.66
N THR A 113 -22.06 13.64 3.74
CA THR A 113 -22.92 14.79 4.07
C THR A 113 -22.78 15.88 3.00
N GLN A 114 -23.91 16.36 2.48
CA GLN A 114 -23.98 17.44 1.49
C GLN A 114 -24.66 18.69 2.08
N GLY A 115 -24.22 19.88 1.68
CA GLY A 115 -24.86 21.09 2.14
C GLY A 115 -24.12 22.37 1.78
N LYS A 116 -24.49 23.44 2.47
CA LYS A 116 -23.92 24.77 2.34
C LYS A 116 -23.40 25.26 3.67
N ILE A 117 -22.31 26.03 3.63
CA ILE A 117 -21.92 26.90 4.73
C ILE A 117 -22.00 28.36 4.28
N ASN A 118 -22.59 29.21 5.12
CA ASN A 118 -22.64 30.66 4.96
C ASN A 118 -21.78 31.30 6.06
N ILE A 119 -20.84 32.17 5.68
CA ILE A 119 -19.92 32.85 6.59
C ILE A 119 -20.22 34.35 6.57
N GLU A 120 -21.08 34.79 7.49
CA GLU A 120 -21.57 36.17 7.57
C GLU A 120 -20.63 37.05 8.41
N GLY A 121 -20.77 38.38 8.29
CA GLY A 121 -20.00 39.37 9.07
C GLY A 121 -18.65 39.80 8.48
N ALA A 122 -18.27 39.30 7.30
CA ALA A 122 -17.08 39.71 6.56
C ALA A 122 -17.43 40.18 5.13
N GLU A 123 -16.73 41.20 4.61
CA GLU A 123 -16.90 41.67 3.23
C GLU A 123 -16.43 40.65 2.18
N ASN A 124 -15.28 40.00 2.42
CA ASN A 124 -14.69 39.04 1.50
C ASN A 124 -14.32 37.75 2.24
N VAL A 125 -14.71 36.61 1.66
CA VAL A 125 -14.41 35.28 2.19
C VAL A 125 -13.74 34.44 1.09
N THR A 126 -12.66 33.74 1.43
CA THR A 126 -12.10 32.67 0.59
C THR A 126 -11.92 31.41 1.43
N LEU A 127 -12.65 30.37 1.05
CA LEU A 127 -12.75 29.13 1.80
C LEU A 127 -11.85 28.02 1.24
N TYR A 128 -11.26 27.23 2.13
CA TYR A 128 -10.48 26.03 1.83
C TYR A 128 -11.01 24.86 2.67
N LEU A 129 -11.25 23.72 2.03
CA LEU A 129 -11.60 22.44 2.64
C LEU A 129 -10.43 21.48 2.49
N ASN A 130 -9.87 21.00 3.60
CA ASN A 130 -8.70 20.11 3.64
C ASN A 130 -7.49 20.63 2.81
N GLY A 131 -7.35 21.96 2.74
CA GLY A 131 -6.31 22.66 1.97
C GLY A 131 -6.64 22.91 0.49
N VAL A 132 -7.79 22.44 -0.01
CA VAL A 132 -8.26 22.71 -1.39
C VAL A 132 -9.24 23.88 -1.39
N ARG A 133 -9.03 24.87 -2.25
CA ARG A 133 -9.92 26.05 -2.34
C ARG A 133 -11.32 25.65 -2.83
N VAL A 134 -12.35 26.11 -2.12
CA VAL A 134 -13.77 25.88 -2.46
C VAL A 134 -14.31 27.06 -3.28
N SER A 135 -15.10 26.76 -4.32
CA SER A 135 -15.86 27.78 -5.06
C SER A 135 -17.16 28.14 -4.33
N GLY A 136 -17.41 29.43 -4.15
CA GLY A 136 -18.63 29.97 -3.55
C GLY A 136 -19.07 31.28 -4.19
N THR A 137 -20.19 31.83 -3.72
CA THR A 137 -20.75 33.11 -4.18
C THR A 137 -20.93 34.04 -2.97
N GLY A 138 -20.08 35.05 -2.85
CA GLY A 138 -20.04 35.90 -1.65
C GLY A 138 -19.61 35.09 -0.42
N SER A 139 -20.50 35.02 0.57
CA SER A 139 -20.32 34.27 1.82
C SER A 139 -20.77 32.80 1.75
N GLU A 140 -21.49 32.39 0.69
CA GLU A 140 -22.10 31.06 0.58
C GLU A 140 -21.22 30.07 -0.22
N PHE A 141 -20.92 28.91 0.35
CA PHE A 141 -20.11 27.85 -0.25
C PHE A 141 -20.83 26.51 -0.15
N THR A 142 -20.88 25.74 -1.25
CA THR A 142 -21.42 24.37 -1.24
C THR A 142 -20.30 23.37 -0.93
N LEU A 143 -20.55 22.46 0.02
CA LEU A 143 -19.60 21.44 0.47
C LEU A 143 -20.19 20.04 0.29
N ASN A 144 -19.34 19.09 -0.08
CA ASN A 144 -19.61 17.66 -0.01
C ASN A 144 -18.53 17.05 0.88
N LEU A 145 -18.94 16.41 1.97
CA LEU A 145 -18.05 15.93 3.02
C LEU A 145 -18.15 14.41 3.10
N GLU A 146 -17.07 13.69 2.79
CA GLU A 146 -17.03 12.24 3.04
C GLU A 146 -17.01 11.94 4.55
N THR A 147 -17.57 10.80 4.95
CA THR A 147 -17.42 10.20 6.30
C THR A 147 -15.99 10.38 6.84
N GLY A 148 -15.81 11.11 7.94
CA GLY A 148 -14.49 11.47 8.45
C GLY A 148 -14.43 12.85 9.13
N ASP A 149 -13.22 13.36 9.29
CA ASP A 149 -12.93 14.66 9.89
C ASP A 149 -12.32 15.59 8.84
N HIS A 150 -12.74 16.85 8.84
CA HIS A 150 -12.34 17.86 7.87
C HIS A 150 -11.85 19.13 8.54
N HIS A 151 -10.84 19.76 7.93
CA HIS A 151 -10.40 21.10 8.28
C HIS A 151 -10.98 22.11 7.29
N LEU A 152 -11.86 22.97 7.79
CA LEU A 152 -12.28 24.16 7.06
C LEU A 152 -11.41 25.34 7.50
N VAL A 153 -10.87 26.08 6.53
CA VAL A 153 -10.08 27.29 6.74
C VAL A 153 -10.66 28.40 5.87
N ALA A 154 -11.17 29.47 6.49
CA ALA A 154 -11.65 30.64 5.77
C ALA A 154 -10.70 31.83 5.98
N LEU A 155 -10.16 32.35 4.89
CA LEU A 155 -9.53 33.66 4.88
C LEU A 155 -10.63 34.71 4.77
N VAL A 156 -10.69 35.61 5.75
CA VAL A 156 -11.74 36.64 5.87
C VAL A 156 -11.13 38.03 5.92
N GLU A 157 -11.73 38.97 5.19
CA GLU A 157 -11.29 40.36 5.08
C GLU A 157 -12.52 41.30 5.24
N GLY A 158 -12.29 42.50 5.81
CA GLY A 158 -13.37 43.48 6.01
C GLY A 158 -14.38 43.08 7.08
N ILE A 159 -13.94 42.83 8.31
CA ILE A 159 -14.80 42.55 9.47
C ILE A 159 -14.89 43.81 10.34
N GLU A 160 -16.08 44.42 10.41
CA GLU A 160 -16.33 45.59 11.28
C GLU A 160 -16.58 45.17 12.75
N ASP A 161 -17.24 44.03 12.98
CA ASP A 161 -17.61 43.52 14.30
C ASP A 161 -17.48 41.99 14.37
N TRP A 162 -16.52 41.51 15.16
CA TRP A 162 -16.28 40.08 15.39
C TRP A 162 -17.44 39.36 16.08
N SER A 163 -18.33 40.08 16.77
CA SER A 163 -19.54 39.51 17.39
C SER A 163 -20.70 39.33 16.40
N ALA A 164 -20.58 39.90 15.19
CA ALA A 164 -21.50 39.68 14.07
C ALA A 164 -21.04 38.59 13.09
N VAL A 165 -19.85 38.00 13.29
CA VAL A 165 -19.35 36.90 12.46
C VAL A 165 -20.08 35.61 12.83
N ASN A 166 -20.81 35.05 11.86
CA ASN A 166 -21.64 33.86 12.04
C ASN A 166 -21.26 32.79 10.99
N LEU A 167 -21.27 31.53 11.41
CA LEU A 167 -21.03 30.38 10.55
C LEU A 167 -22.23 29.44 10.65
N ASP A 168 -23.06 29.48 9.61
CA ASP A 168 -24.30 28.71 9.52
C ASP A 168 -24.14 27.54 8.54
N TRP A 169 -24.40 26.33 9.01
CA TRP A 169 -24.49 25.13 8.17
C TRP A 169 -25.94 24.81 7.82
N GLN A 170 -26.19 24.53 6.53
CA GLN A 170 -27.48 24.12 5.98
C GLN A 170 -27.30 22.86 5.14
N GLY A 171 -27.69 21.71 5.69
CA GLY A 171 -27.68 20.42 4.99
C GLY A 171 -28.72 20.34 3.86
N THR A 172 -28.57 19.40 2.92
CA THR A 172 -29.57 19.18 1.85
C THR A 172 -30.75 18.30 2.28
N ALA A 173 -30.55 17.45 3.29
CA ALA A 173 -31.54 16.59 3.93
C ALA A 173 -31.40 16.62 5.46
N GLU A 174 -32.37 16.06 6.20
CA GLU A 174 -32.33 16.01 7.68
C GLU A 174 -31.09 15.30 8.24
N HIS A 175 -30.53 14.33 7.51
CA HIS A 175 -29.34 13.58 7.90
C HIS A 175 -28.01 14.29 7.60
N ASP A 176 -28.02 15.40 6.85
CA ASP A 176 -26.82 16.17 6.49
C ASP A 176 -26.32 17.02 7.67
N GLN A 177 -25.91 16.35 8.73
CA GLN A 177 -25.47 16.95 9.98
C GLN A 177 -23.95 17.01 10.06
N VAL A 178 -23.44 18.06 10.70
CA VAL A 178 -22.00 18.29 10.92
C VAL A 178 -21.76 18.55 12.41
N ASN A 179 -20.74 17.94 12.99
CA ASN A 179 -20.27 18.30 14.32
C ASN A 179 -19.04 19.23 14.20
N SER A 180 -19.02 20.32 14.99
CA SER A 180 -17.91 21.26 15.11
C SER A 180 -17.19 21.20 16.46
N ASP A 181 -17.45 20.19 17.28
CA ASP A 181 -16.58 19.84 18.42
C ASP A 181 -15.16 19.52 17.93
N TRP A 182 -14.17 20.19 18.51
CA TRP A 182 -12.76 19.89 18.25
C TRP A 182 -12.40 18.52 18.84
N PRO A 183 -11.96 17.55 18.01
CA PRO A 183 -11.38 16.33 18.55
C PRO A 183 -9.95 16.61 19.05
N SER A 184 -9.54 15.91 20.11
CA SER A 184 -8.13 15.86 20.53
C SER A 184 -7.27 15.18 19.45
N ASP A 185 -7.81 14.12 18.86
CA ASP A 185 -7.12 13.22 17.93
C ASP A 185 -8.01 13.00 16.69
N TRP A 186 -7.45 13.14 15.50
CA TRP A 186 -8.19 13.22 14.24
C TRP A 186 -8.26 11.87 13.51
N ARG A 187 -9.37 11.58 12.83
CA ARG A 187 -9.50 10.42 11.92
C ARG A 187 -8.50 10.54 10.76
N LEU A 188 -7.92 9.41 10.36
CA LEU A 188 -6.93 9.36 9.29
C LEU A 188 -7.57 9.66 7.92
N SER A 189 -7.08 10.69 7.22
CA SER A 189 -7.59 11.04 5.90
C SER A 189 -6.91 10.28 4.75
N ALA A 190 -7.66 10.08 3.66
CA ALA A 190 -7.16 9.52 2.41
C ALA A 190 -5.98 10.34 1.84
N ALA A 191 -6.04 11.66 1.94
CA ALA A 191 -4.98 12.56 1.47
C ALA A 191 -3.68 12.36 2.26
N GLN A 192 -3.71 12.17 3.58
CA GLN A 192 -2.48 11.90 4.36
C GLN A 192 -1.82 10.58 3.93
N LEU A 193 -2.61 9.51 3.81
CA LEU A 193 -2.14 8.17 3.42
C LEU A 193 -1.43 8.12 2.06
N TYR A 194 -1.78 9.01 1.13
CA TYR A 194 -1.16 9.08 -0.21
C TYR A 194 -0.08 10.16 -0.32
N ASP A 195 -0.25 11.29 0.37
CA ASP A 195 0.63 12.46 0.21
C ASP A 195 1.86 12.45 1.13
N ALA A 196 1.83 11.67 2.22
CA ALA A 196 2.87 11.66 3.23
C ALA A 196 4.27 11.29 2.65
N PRO A 197 5.36 11.91 3.16
CA PRO A 197 6.70 11.56 2.70
C PRO A 197 7.08 10.11 3.00
N THR A 198 7.69 9.46 2.01
CA THR A 198 8.22 8.10 2.07
C THR A 198 9.66 8.06 1.56
N VAL A 199 10.45 7.11 2.06
CA VAL A 199 11.77 6.75 1.52
C VAL A 199 11.59 5.57 0.56
N ASN A 200 12.06 5.74 -0.68
CA ASN A 200 11.87 4.77 -1.76
C ASN A 200 13.16 4.38 -2.49
N GLY A 201 14.32 4.82 -1.97
CA GLY A 201 15.63 4.34 -2.40
C GLY A 201 16.69 4.62 -1.35
N VAL A 202 17.49 3.61 -1.01
CA VAL A 202 18.66 3.70 -0.12
C VAL A 202 19.85 2.94 -0.70
N ASP A 203 21.04 3.53 -0.62
CA ASP A 203 22.29 2.88 -1.07
C ASP A 203 23.47 3.30 -0.17
N LEU A 204 24.04 2.34 0.56
CA LEU A 204 25.00 2.58 1.64
C LEU A 204 26.44 2.25 1.21
N SER A 205 27.36 3.13 1.56
CA SER A 205 28.80 2.97 1.33
C SER A 205 29.42 1.72 1.98
N ALA A 206 30.54 1.28 1.43
CA ALA A 206 31.22 0.04 1.82
C ALA A 206 31.65 0.00 3.30
N ASP A 207 32.00 1.15 3.90
CA ASP A 207 32.29 1.29 5.33
C ASP A 207 31.02 1.47 6.19
N GLY A 208 29.94 1.99 5.59
CA GLY A 208 28.68 2.30 6.25
C GLY A 208 28.55 3.75 6.74
N ARG A 209 29.48 4.65 6.39
CA ARG A 209 29.45 6.06 6.82
C ARG A 209 28.46 6.90 6.02
N TYR A 210 28.47 6.78 4.70
CA TYR A 210 27.67 7.59 3.79
C TYR A 210 26.48 6.84 3.21
N LEU A 211 25.31 7.47 3.20
CA LEU A 211 24.04 6.91 2.73
C LEU A 211 23.43 7.80 1.64
N VAL A 212 23.24 7.26 0.44
CA VAL A 212 22.32 7.83 -0.56
C VAL A 212 20.90 7.56 -0.09
N MET A 213 20.05 8.58 -0.10
CA MET A 213 18.66 8.51 0.37
C MET A 213 17.76 9.27 -0.61
N ARG A 214 16.74 8.59 -1.15
CA ARG A 214 15.66 9.19 -1.93
C ARG A 214 14.38 9.22 -1.11
N LYS A 215 13.77 10.40 -1.02
CA LYS A 215 12.40 10.61 -0.52
C LYS A 215 11.47 10.98 -1.67
N SER A 216 10.19 10.64 -1.54
CA SER A 216 9.10 11.16 -2.37
C SER A 216 7.85 11.45 -1.55
N TRP A 217 7.08 12.45 -1.98
CA TRP A 217 5.80 12.86 -1.36
C TRP A 217 4.88 13.48 -2.42
N GLN A 218 3.66 13.86 -2.05
CA GLN A 218 2.83 14.74 -2.90
C GLN A 218 2.70 16.12 -2.27
N GLN A 219 2.80 17.16 -3.09
CA GLN A 219 2.58 18.55 -2.69
C GLN A 219 1.84 19.25 -3.82
N ASN A 220 0.73 19.91 -3.49
CA ASN A 220 -0.10 20.66 -4.45
C ASN A 220 -0.64 19.82 -5.63
N GLY A 221 -0.83 18.51 -5.43
CA GLY A 221 -1.23 17.56 -6.48
C GLY A 221 -0.06 17.05 -7.34
N GLU A 222 1.15 17.58 -7.13
CA GLU A 222 2.36 17.23 -7.88
C GLU A 222 3.26 16.28 -7.08
N ALA A 223 3.90 15.34 -7.79
CA ALA A 223 4.84 14.40 -7.20
C ALA A 223 6.20 15.04 -6.97
N GLN A 224 6.61 15.10 -5.70
CA GLN A 224 7.87 15.69 -5.26
C GLN A 224 8.91 14.61 -4.92
N SER A 225 10.20 14.94 -5.01
CA SER A 225 11.27 14.05 -4.56
C SER A 225 12.55 14.82 -4.18
N GLU A 226 13.20 14.39 -3.10
CA GLU A 226 14.54 14.84 -2.71
C GLU A 226 15.50 13.64 -2.80
N LEU A 227 16.64 13.82 -3.46
CA LEU A 227 17.74 12.87 -3.50
C LEU A 227 18.98 13.49 -2.85
N LEU A 228 19.44 12.89 -1.77
CA LEU A 228 20.52 13.43 -0.93
C LEU A 228 21.56 12.36 -0.58
N LEU A 229 22.76 12.82 -0.24
CA LEU A 229 23.82 12.04 0.38
C LEU A 229 24.00 12.51 1.81
N ARG A 230 23.95 11.59 2.78
CA ARG A 230 24.05 11.88 4.22
C ARG A 230 25.26 11.19 4.82
N ASP A 231 26.02 11.92 5.61
CA ASP A 231 27.01 11.37 6.54
C ASP A 231 26.26 10.93 7.81
N LEU A 232 26.34 9.64 8.12
CA LEU A 232 25.65 9.02 9.27
C LEU A 232 26.43 9.13 10.58
N GLU A 233 27.70 9.57 10.55
CA GLU A 233 28.50 9.82 11.74
C GLU A 233 28.35 11.27 12.19
N GLU A 234 28.45 12.21 11.24
CA GLU A 234 28.22 13.65 11.48
C GLU A 234 26.73 14.06 11.45
N ASN A 235 25.83 13.10 11.17
CA ASN A 235 24.38 13.27 11.03
C ASN A 235 23.96 14.47 10.13
N ARG A 236 24.63 14.65 8.98
CA ARG A 236 24.44 15.83 8.11
C ARG A 236 24.33 15.45 6.64
N VAL A 237 23.57 16.24 5.88
CA VAL A 237 23.58 16.17 4.41
C VAL A 237 24.92 16.72 3.91
N VAL A 238 25.60 15.97 3.03
CA VAL A 238 26.90 16.36 2.43
C VAL A 238 26.78 16.68 0.94
N TYR A 239 25.80 16.11 0.24
CA TYR A 239 25.52 16.39 -1.16
C TYR A 239 24.00 16.33 -1.42
N ARG A 240 23.53 17.09 -2.41
CA ARG A 240 22.15 17.03 -2.93
C ARG A 240 22.20 17.03 -4.45
N TRP A 241 21.39 16.18 -5.07
CA TRP A 241 21.21 16.20 -6.51
C TRP A 241 19.99 17.04 -6.86
N ASN A 242 20.20 18.11 -7.64
CA ASN A 242 19.12 18.96 -8.15
C ASN A 242 18.30 18.27 -9.27
N ASN A 243 18.74 17.11 -9.74
CA ASN A 243 18.11 16.32 -10.78
C ASN A 243 17.60 15.00 -10.18
N THR A 244 16.31 14.72 -10.32
CA THR A 244 15.66 13.51 -9.78
C THR A 244 15.88 12.27 -10.66
N SER A 245 16.34 12.42 -11.91
CA SER A 245 16.60 11.31 -12.85
C SER A 245 17.87 10.50 -12.58
N VAL A 246 18.66 10.90 -11.59
CA VAL A 246 19.89 10.21 -11.16
C VAL A 246 19.59 8.78 -10.72
N ALA A 247 20.38 7.79 -11.17
CA ALA A 247 20.14 6.37 -10.93
C ALA A 247 21.43 5.51 -10.95
N SER A 248 21.29 4.20 -10.71
CA SER A 248 22.37 3.19 -10.76
C SER A 248 23.59 3.53 -9.90
N PHE A 249 23.39 3.68 -8.60
CA PHE A 249 24.45 3.92 -7.62
C PHE A 249 25.38 2.70 -7.48
N ALA A 250 26.68 2.99 -7.36
CA ALA A 250 27.73 2.02 -7.07
C ALA A 250 28.84 2.67 -6.23
N TRP A 251 28.93 2.28 -4.96
CA TRP A 251 30.02 2.68 -4.07
C TRP A 251 31.32 1.93 -4.38
N HIS A 252 32.43 2.66 -4.36
CA HIS A 252 33.76 2.06 -4.46
C HIS A 252 34.05 1.17 -3.22
N PRO A 253 34.64 -0.02 -3.38
CA PRO A 253 34.80 -0.96 -2.27
C PRO A 253 35.78 -0.50 -1.18
N GLN A 254 36.72 0.41 -1.52
CA GLN A 254 37.82 0.81 -0.63
C GLN A 254 37.92 2.34 -0.38
N GLU A 255 37.11 3.16 -1.05
CA GLU A 255 37.25 4.63 -1.03
C GLU A 255 35.88 5.31 -0.99
N HIS A 256 35.83 6.57 -0.56
CA HIS A 256 34.59 7.35 -0.52
C HIS A 256 34.23 7.93 -1.89
N LYS A 257 34.17 7.08 -2.91
CA LYS A 257 33.75 7.41 -4.28
C LYS A 257 32.45 6.72 -4.64
N LEU A 258 31.56 7.47 -5.28
CA LEU A 258 30.23 7.02 -5.71
C LEU A 258 30.11 7.19 -7.22
N ALA A 259 30.05 6.08 -7.95
CA ALA A 259 29.66 6.08 -9.35
C ALA A 259 28.13 6.07 -9.47
N TYR A 260 27.60 6.83 -10.42
CA TYR A 260 26.16 6.92 -10.71
C TYR A 260 25.91 7.37 -12.14
N ILE A 261 24.65 7.30 -12.59
CA ILE A 261 24.19 7.81 -13.88
C ILE A 261 23.34 9.05 -13.66
N SER A 262 23.65 10.16 -14.34
CA SER A 262 22.82 11.37 -14.44
C SER A 262 22.81 11.85 -15.88
N ASP A 263 21.66 12.27 -16.39
CA ASP A 263 21.54 12.88 -17.73
C ASP A 263 22.17 12.01 -18.85
N GLN A 264 22.01 10.69 -18.72
CA GLN A 264 22.58 9.65 -19.61
C GLN A 264 24.11 9.51 -19.58
N LYS A 265 24.78 10.19 -18.63
CA LYS A 265 26.22 10.14 -18.40
C LYS A 265 26.57 9.32 -17.17
N VAL A 266 27.66 8.56 -17.23
CA VAL A 266 28.29 7.98 -16.04
C VAL A 266 29.17 9.04 -15.39
N GLN A 267 28.94 9.29 -14.12
CA GLN A 267 29.68 10.25 -13.30
C GLN A 267 30.24 9.54 -12.05
N VAL A 268 31.33 10.09 -11.50
CA VAL A 268 31.90 9.67 -10.21
C VAL A 268 32.02 10.90 -9.32
N LEU A 269 31.35 10.87 -8.17
CA LEU A 269 31.51 11.83 -7.08
C LEU A 269 32.59 11.31 -6.13
N ASP A 270 33.60 12.12 -5.83
CA ASP A 270 34.47 11.92 -4.66
C ASP A 270 33.87 12.68 -3.47
N VAL A 271 33.57 11.96 -2.38
CA VAL A 271 32.86 12.54 -1.23
C VAL A 271 33.80 13.34 -0.32
N ASN A 272 35.13 13.22 -0.49
CA ASN A 272 36.12 13.95 0.32
C ASN A 272 36.18 15.44 -0.03
N ASP A 273 36.13 15.78 -1.33
CA ASP A 273 36.21 17.16 -1.84
C ASP A 273 34.93 17.61 -2.59
N LEU A 274 33.96 16.71 -2.74
CA LEU A 274 32.70 16.88 -3.48
C LEU A 274 32.90 17.15 -4.98
N SER A 275 34.06 16.80 -5.54
CA SER A 275 34.31 16.87 -6.98
C SER A 275 33.55 15.80 -7.75
N VAL A 276 33.01 16.17 -8.92
CA VAL A 276 32.30 15.25 -9.82
C VAL A 276 33.06 15.14 -11.13
N LYS A 277 33.57 13.95 -11.43
CA LYS A 277 34.19 13.62 -12.72
C LYS A 277 33.14 13.00 -13.65
N GLU A 278 33.02 13.51 -14.86
CA GLU A 278 32.36 12.79 -15.95
C GLU A 278 33.27 11.64 -16.41
N ALA A 279 32.81 10.40 -16.28
CA ALA A 279 33.56 9.21 -16.69
C ALA A 279 33.24 8.82 -18.14
N SER A 280 31.97 8.97 -18.57
CA SER A 280 31.57 8.84 -19.97
C SER A 280 30.20 9.46 -20.23
N SER A 281 30.06 10.17 -21.36
CA SER A 281 28.79 10.63 -21.91
C SER A 281 28.28 9.80 -23.10
N ALA A 282 28.95 8.70 -23.44
CA ALA A 282 28.59 7.83 -24.57
C ALA A 282 27.61 6.70 -24.21
N LEU A 283 27.06 6.68 -22.99
CA LEU A 283 26.42 5.51 -22.36
C LEU A 283 24.89 5.66 -22.17
N THR A 284 24.20 6.28 -23.12
CA THR A 284 22.73 6.33 -23.17
C THR A 284 22.12 4.93 -23.11
N GLY A 285 21.39 4.64 -22.03
CA GLY A 285 20.75 3.32 -21.80
C GLY A 285 21.60 2.32 -21.00
N ALA A 286 22.79 2.72 -20.54
CA ALA A 286 23.50 1.97 -19.51
C ALA A 286 22.74 1.98 -18.17
N ASN A 287 22.88 0.92 -17.39
CA ASN A 287 22.22 0.74 -16.09
C ASN A 287 22.97 -0.31 -15.25
N GLY A 288 22.66 -0.37 -13.95
CA GLY A 288 23.16 -1.44 -13.08
C GLY A 288 24.68 -1.38 -12.85
N LEU A 289 25.23 -0.17 -12.65
CA LEU A 289 26.66 0.01 -12.38
C LEU A 289 27.11 -0.84 -11.17
N ARG A 290 28.26 -1.48 -11.30
CA ARG A 290 29.03 -2.09 -10.21
C ARG A 290 30.51 -1.81 -10.41
N TRP A 291 31.29 -1.76 -9.34
CA TRP A 291 32.75 -1.73 -9.45
C TRP A 291 33.27 -3.14 -9.69
N LEU A 292 34.18 -3.27 -10.66
CA LEU A 292 34.86 -4.51 -11.01
C LEU A 292 36.29 -4.50 -10.45
N THR A 293 36.98 -3.37 -10.58
CA THR A 293 38.29 -3.09 -9.95
C THR A 293 38.34 -1.61 -9.55
N ASP A 294 39.38 -1.16 -8.85
CA ASP A 294 39.49 0.22 -8.34
C ASP A 294 39.46 1.33 -9.44
N ASN A 295 39.57 0.96 -10.72
CA ASN A 295 39.48 1.88 -11.87
C ASN A 295 38.50 1.42 -12.96
N THR A 296 37.76 0.32 -12.75
CA THR A 296 36.87 -0.25 -13.78
C THR A 296 35.47 -0.49 -13.23
N LEU A 297 34.47 0.07 -13.91
CA LEU A 297 33.07 -0.29 -13.71
C LEU A 297 32.66 -1.44 -14.65
N ILE A 298 31.72 -2.26 -14.21
CA ILE A 298 30.92 -3.18 -15.04
C ILE A 298 29.46 -2.72 -15.02
N PHE A 299 28.76 -2.85 -16.14
CA PHE A 299 27.38 -2.39 -16.29
C PHE A 299 26.62 -3.15 -17.38
N SER A 300 25.29 -3.10 -17.33
CA SER A 300 24.40 -3.59 -18.38
C SER A 300 24.09 -2.45 -19.36
N TRP A 301 24.15 -2.71 -20.66
CA TRP A 301 23.74 -1.75 -21.70
C TRP A 301 22.70 -2.38 -22.60
N ASN A 302 21.55 -1.70 -22.73
CA ASN A 302 20.39 -2.22 -23.46
C ASN A 302 20.37 -1.72 -24.90
N LYS A 303 20.46 -2.65 -25.88
CA LYS A 303 20.02 -2.38 -27.24
C LYS A 303 18.52 -2.58 -27.34
N THR A 304 17.76 -1.49 -27.38
CA THR A 304 16.33 -1.51 -27.69
C THR A 304 16.11 -2.07 -29.10
N ALA A 305 15.04 -2.86 -29.30
CA ALA A 305 14.60 -3.23 -30.63
C ALA A 305 14.17 -1.98 -31.44
N GLU A 306 14.29 -2.03 -32.77
CA GLU A 306 13.77 -0.96 -33.63
C GLU A 306 12.25 -0.89 -33.50
N SER A 307 11.71 0.32 -33.30
CA SER A 307 10.27 0.53 -33.16
C SER A 307 9.56 0.27 -34.50
N GLU A 308 8.76 -0.79 -34.58
CA GLU A 308 7.91 -1.05 -35.76
C GLU A 308 6.96 0.14 -36.00
N SER A 309 7.26 0.96 -37.02
CA SER A 309 6.37 2.01 -37.53
C SER A 309 5.20 1.46 -38.36
N SER A 310 4.95 0.16 -38.25
CA SER A 310 3.91 -0.58 -38.94
C SER A 310 2.55 -0.36 -38.29
N VAL A 311 1.50 -0.22 -39.10
CA VAL A 311 0.11 -0.24 -38.62
C VAL A 311 -0.39 -1.63 -38.24
N THR A 312 0.45 -2.67 -38.39
CA THR A 312 0.18 -4.05 -37.96
C THR A 312 1.34 -4.61 -37.15
N LYS A 313 1.05 -5.20 -35.99
CA LYS A 313 2.02 -5.87 -35.12
C LYS A 313 2.05 -7.38 -35.41
N ARG A 314 3.23 -7.94 -35.69
CA ARG A 314 3.40 -9.39 -35.93
C ARG A 314 3.94 -10.11 -34.70
N TYR A 315 3.09 -10.89 -34.04
CA TYR A 315 3.52 -11.85 -33.01
C TYR A 315 4.31 -13.01 -33.63
N GLN A 316 5.45 -13.35 -33.03
CA GLN A 316 6.33 -14.47 -33.39
C GLN A 316 6.59 -15.40 -32.19
N ALA A 317 6.39 -14.88 -30.98
CA ALA A 317 6.49 -15.55 -29.68
C ALA A 317 5.36 -15.07 -28.75
N LEU A 318 5.00 -15.84 -27.71
CA LEU A 318 3.97 -15.46 -26.73
C LEU A 318 4.34 -14.16 -25.99
N GLU A 319 5.63 -13.97 -25.80
CA GLU A 319 6.30 -12.85 -25.13
C GLU A 319 6.25 -11.54 -25.93
N ASP A 320 5.93 -11.57 -27.23
CA ASP A 320 5.80 -10.34 -28.04
C ASP A 320 4.64 -9.45 -27.57
N ARG A 321 3.84 -9.89 -26.59
CA ARG A 321 2.94 -9.02 -25.82
C ARG A 321 3.72 -7.94 -25.05
N TRP A 322 4.92 -8.25 -24.54
CA TRP A 322 5.77 -7.32 -23.81
C TRP A 322 6.62 -6.47 -24.76
N SER A 323 6.44 -5.14 -24.72
CA SER A 323 7.14 -4.17 -25.58
C SER A 323 8.68 -4.25 -25.49
N TYR A 324 9.21 -4.69 -24.34
CA TYR A 324 10.66 -4.81 -24.10
C TYR A 324 11.25 -6.20 -24.37
N PHE A 325 10.46 -7.22 -24.71
CA PHE A 325 10.97 -8.60 -24.78
C PHE A 325 12.10 -8.79 -25.82
N ARG A 326 12.06 -8.02 -26.92
CA ARG A 326 13.07 -8.06 -27.98
C ARG A 326 14.29 -7.15 -27.72
N ASN A 327 14.34 -6.48 -26.57
CA ASN A 327 15.51 -5.70 -26.18
C ASN A 327 16.63 -6.64 -25.72
N VAL A 328 17.84 -6.41 -26.21
CA VAL A 328 19.01 -7.24 -25.87
C VAL A 328 19.90 -6.44 -24.93
N SER A 329 19.99 -6.88 -23.67
CA SER A 329 20.98 -6.37 -22.73
C SER A 329 22.29 -7.14 -22.88
N GLN A 330 23.42 -6.45 -22.87
CA GLN A 330 24.75 -7.06 -22.83
C GLN A 330 25.60 -6.39 -21.75
N LEU A 331 26.58 -7.11 -21.22
CA LEU A 331 27.49 -6.64 -20.19
C LEU A 331 28.72 -5.96 -20.81
N TYR A 332 29.11 -4.83 -20.25
CA TYR A 332 30.24 -4.01 -20.67
C TYR A 332 31.08 -3.57 -19.47
N THR A 333 32.36 -3.28 -19.70
CA THR A 333 33.21 -2.54 -18.76
C THR A 333 33.46 -1.11 -19.22
N LEU A 334 33.79 -0.23 -18.27
CA LEU A 334 34.31 1.13 -18.50
C LEU A 334 35.55 1.35 -17.63
N ALA A 335 36.71 1.58 -18.26
CA ALA A 335 37.93 2.01 -17.57
C ALA A 335 37.91 3.54 -17.35
N LEU A 336 38.02 3.99 -16.11
CA LEU A 336 37.72 5.36 -15.70
C LEU A 336 38.86 6.37 -15.94
N ASP A 337 40.07 5.90 -16.20
CA ASP A 337 41.26 6.68 -16.55
C ASP A 337 41.33 7.00 -18.05
N THR A 338 41.00 6.02 -18.88
CA THR A 338 41.12 6.06 -20.35
C THR A 338 39.79 6.30 -21.08
N GLY A 339 38.66 6.07 -20.41
CA GLY A 339 37.33 6.10 -21.04
C GLY A 339 37.03 4.92 -21.96
N VAL A 340 37.89 3.89 -21.97
CA VAL A 340 37.72 2.71 -22.82
C VAL A 340 36.53 1.88 -22.35
N ILE A 341 35.62 1.58 -23.28
CA ILE A 341 34.48 0.69 -23.10
C ILE A 341 34.80 -0.63 -23.81
N ALA A 342 34.62 -1.76 -23.13
CA ALA A 342 34.77 -3.09 -23.73
C ALA A 342 33.52 -3.94 -23.47
N GLN A 343 33.17 -4.80 -24.42
CA GLN A 343 32.02 -5.71 -24.32
C GLN A 343 32.46 -7.06 -23.75
N ILE A 344 31.71 -7.60 -22.78
CA ILE A 344 31.96 -8.90 -22.14
C ILE A 344 31.10 -9.99 -22.77
N THR A 345 29.81 -9.73 -22.99
CA THR A 345 28.84 -10.72 -23.48
C THR A 345 28.27 -10.31 -24.84
N GLU A 346 27.99 -11.29 -25.71
CA GLU A 346 27.48 -11.05 -27.06
C GLU A 346 26.37 -12.03 -27.46
N GLY A 347 25.83 -11.86 -28.67
CA GLY A 347 24.78 -12.71 -29.25
C GLY A 347 23.38 -12.09 -29.21
N GLY A 348 22.39 -12.89 -29.62
CA GLY A 348 20.99 -12.47 -29.77
C GLY A 348 20.14 -12.58 -28.51
N SER A 349 20.62 -13.25 -27.45
CA SER A 349 19.97 -13.33 -26.14
C SER A 349 20.52 -12.25 -25.22
N GLY A 350 19.66 -11.70 -24.35
CA GLY A 350 20.07 -10.78 -23.30
C GLY A 350 20.81 -11.51 -22.18
N HIS A 351 21.91 -10.92 -21.71
CA HIS A 351 22.64 -11.36 -20.52
C HIS A 351 22.37 -10.44 -19.33
N SER A 352 22.45 -10.97 -18.12
CA SER A 352 22.30 -10.20 -16.88
C SER A 352 23.42 -10.55 -15.92
N LEU A 353 24.02 -9.52 -15.33
CA LEU A 353 25.00 -9.66 -14.25
C LEU A 353 24.26 -10.09 -12.98
N LEU A 354 24.65 -11.21 -12.41
CA LEU A 354 24.13 -11.71 -11.14
C LEU A 354 24.95 -11.14 -9.98
N ASP A 355 26.29 -11.27 -10.06
CA ASP A 355 27.23 -10.78 -9.05
C ASP A 355 28.67 -10.69 -9.57
N VAL A 356 29.54 -9.99 -8.83
CA VAL A 356 30.97 -9.80 -9.10
C VAL A 356 31.81 -10.41 -7.97
N HIS A 357 32.76 -11.28 -8.30
CA HIS A 357 33.67 -11.85 -7.31
C HIS A 357 34.62 -10.78 -6.75
N SER A 358 34.96 -10.87 -5.47
CA SER A 358 35.78 -9.87 -4.76
C SER A 358 37.23 -9.72 -5.25
N SER A 359 37.68 -10.54 -6.21
CA SER A 359 38.96 -10.34 -6.91
C SER A 359 38.86 -9.44 -8.15
N GLY A 360 37.64 -9.13 -8.63
CA GLY A 360 37.41 -8.43 -9.89
C GLY A 360 37.62 -9.26 -11.17
N GLU A 361 38.12 -10.49 -11.03
CA GLU A 361 38.48 -11.35 -12.17
C GLU A 361 37.34 -12.27 -12.62
N ARG A 362 36.30 -12.45 -11.81
CA ARG A 362 35.19 -13.39 -12.08
C ARG A 362 33.83 -12.73 -11.87
N ILE A 363 32.86 -13.09 -12.71
CA ILE A 363 31.47 -12.64 -12.60
C ILE A 363 30.50 -13.82 -12.73
N LEU A 364 29.34 -13.72 -12.09
CA LEU A 364 28.21 -14.60 -12.33
C LEU A 364 27.29 -13.94 -13.37
N VAL A 365 26.89 -14.69 -14.39
CA VAL A 365 26.04 -14.22 -15.49
C VAL A 365 24.88 -15.18 -15.68
N SER A 366 23.70 -14.64 -15.98
CA SER A 366 22.56 -15.41 -16.47
C SER A 366 22.14 -14.97 -17.88
N THR A 367 21.50 -15.88 -18.62
CA THR A 367 20.74 -15.57 -19.82
C THR A 367 19.41 -16.33 -19.83
N ARG A 368 18.38 -15.71 -20.41
CA ARG A 368 16.99 -16.20 -20.36
C ARG A 368 16.61 -16.88 -21.67
N LYS A 369 16.19 -18.14 -21.60
CA LYS A 369 15.79 -18.97 -22.74
C LYS A 369 14.29 -19.26 -22.68
N VAL A 370 13.56 -18.90 -23.73
CA VAL A 370 12.16 -19.32 -23.93
C VAL A 370 12.14 -20.84 -24.16
N ASP A 371 11.28 -21.55 -23.43
CA ASP A 371 11.02 -22.96 -23.68
C ASP A 371 9.60 -23.36 -23.25
N TYR A 372 8.68 -23.33 -24.23
CA TYR A 372 7.28 -23.69 -24.05
C TYR A 372 7.05 -25.18 -23.73
N ALA A 373 8.04 -26.06 -23.91
CA ALA A 373 7.82 -27.52 -23.84
C ALA A 373 7.46 -28.04 -22.44
N ALA A 374 7.81 -27.30 -21.37
CA ALA A 374 7.40 -27.58 -20.00
C ALA A 374 7.26 -26.28 -19.20
N PRO A 375 6.44 -26.26 -18.12
CA PRO A 375 6.37 -25.14 -17.22
C PRO A 375 7.54 -25.14 -16.18
N PRO A 376 7.84 -23.96 -15.59
CA PRO A 376 7.52 -22.64 -16.12
C PRO A 376 8.23 -22.45 -17.47
N HIS A 377 7.62 -21.68 -18.38
CA HIS A 377 7.96 -21.66 -19.81
C HIS A 377 9.26 -20.92 -20.17
N PHE A 378 10.13 -20.72 -19.18
CA PHE A 378 11.47 -20.22 -19.32
C PHE A 378 12.45 -21.13 -18.60
N ALA A 379 13.67 -21.19 -19.11
CA ALA A 379 14.83 -21.61 -18.35
C ALA A 379 15.85 -20.47 -18.27
N VAL A 380 16.56 -20.39 -17.15
CA VAL A 380 17.69 -19.50 -16.94
C VAL A 380 18.95 -20.35 -17.06
N GLU A 381 19.77 -20.05 -18.06
CA GLU A 381 21.12 -20.56 -18.18
C GLU A 381 22.04 -19.68 -17.33
N ALA A 382 22.79 -20.27 -16.41
CA ALA A 382 23.67 -19.56 -15.49
C ALA A 382 25.12 -20.06 -15.63
N PHE A 383 26.09 -19.14 -15.58
CA PHE A 383 27.50 -19.47 -15.68
C PHE A 383 28.40 -18.48 -14.91
N GLU A 384 29.54 -18.99 -14.46
CA GLU A 384 30.68 -18.21 -13.96
C GLU A 384 31.62 -17.92 -15.15
N LEU A 385 32.08 -16.68 -15.30
CA LEU A 385 33.03 -16.27 -16.34
C LEU A 385 34.25 -15.60 -15.70
N ASN A 386 35.44 -16.12 -16.01
CA ASN A 386 36.72 -15.48 -15.69
C ASN A 386 37.11 -14.49 -16.79
N LEU A 387 37.22 -13.22 -16.45
CA LEU A 387 37.50 -12.10 -17.36
C LEU A 387 39.00 -11.98 -17.74
N VAL A 388 39.88 -12.69 -17.03
CA VAL A 388 41.34 -12.72 -17.31
C VAL A 388 41.70 -13.88 -18.23
N THR A 389 41.16 -15.08 -17.96
CA THR A 389 41.45 -16.30 -18.76
C THR A 389 40.44 -16.53 -19.88
N ASN A 390 39.26 -15.89 -19.84
CA ASN A 390 38.08 -16.18 -20.67
C ASN A 390 37.52 -17.60 -20.46
N GLU A 391 37.89 -18.27 -19.37
CA GLU A 391 37.31 -19.56 -18.98
C GLU A 391 35.88 -19.36 -18.46
N ARG A 392 34.94 -20.09 -19.06
CA ARG A 392 33.54 -20.18 -18.63
C ARG A 392 33.31 -21.50 -17.91
N ARG A 393 32.67 -21.44 -16.75
CA ARG A 393 32.14 -22.59 -16.01
C ARG A 393 30.62 -22.52 -16.02
N ASP A 394 30.00 -23.48 -16.69
CA ASP A 394 28.54 -23.63 -16.68
C ASP A 394 28.06 -24.01 -15.28
N LEU A 395 26.98 -23.36 -14.80
CA LEU A 395 26.28 -23.70 -13.55
C LEU A 395 24.93 -24.40 -13.84
N GLY A 396 24.58 -24.59 -15.11
CA GLY A 396 23.41 -25.34 -15.59
C GLY A 396 22.34 -24.47 -16.26
N THR A 397 21.17 -25.06 -16.49
CA THR A 397 20.00 -24.42 -17.10
C THR A 397 18.75 -24.81 -16.33
N HIS A 398 18.14 -23.84 -15.66
CA HIS A 398 17.25 -24.05 -14.52
C HIS A 398 15.94 -23.29 -14.70
N ARG A 399 14.78 -23.92 -14.44
CA ARG A 399 13.48 -23.27 -14.60
C ARG A 399 13.06 -22.38 -13.42
N THR A 400 13.53 -22.71 -12.22
CA THR A 400 13.08 -22.11 -10.95
C THR A 400 14.09 -21.13 -10.34
N PHE A 401 15.16 -20.80 -11.07
CA PHE A 401 16.27 -19.97 -10.61
C PHE A 401 15.87 -18.48 -10.52
N ASN A 402 16.22 -17.83 -9.40
CA ASN A 402 15.93 -16.42 -9.15
C ASN A 402 17.21 -15.56 -9.13
N GLN A 403 18.18 -15.88 -8.27
CA GLN A 403 19.40 -15.09 -8.05
C GLN A 403 20.59 -16.02 -7.74
N ALA A 404 21.82 -15.58 -8.01
CA ALA A 404 23.02 -16.15 -7.40
C ALA A 404 24.01 -15.06 -7.00
N LEU A 405 24.86 -15.32 -5.99
CA LEU A 405 25.94 -14.43 -5.58
C LEU A 405 27.14 -15.19 -4.98
N TYR A 406 28.26 -14.50 -4.82
CA TYR A 406 29.46 -14.98 -4.13
C TYR A 406 29.44 -14.62 -2.64
N GLN A 407 29.98 -15.50 -1.81
CA GLN A 407 30.45 -15.18 -0.46
C GLN A 407 31.84 -15.80 -0.30
N GLY A 408 32.86 -15.04 -0.69
CA GLY A 408 34.16 -15.61 -1.07
C GLY A 408 34.01 -16.54 -2.27
N ASP A 409 34.79 -17.62 -2.33
CA ASP A 409 34.72 -18.62 -3.41
C ASP A 409 33.42 -19.46 -3.45
N THR A 410 32.53 -19.32 -2.46
CA THR A 410 31.27 -20.08 -2.42
C THR A 410 30.17 -19.35 -3.18
N ILE A 411 29.54 -20.02 -4.13
CA ILE A 411 28.34 -19.53 -4.83
C ILE A 411 27.10 -19.97 -4.04
N TYR A 412 26.24 -19.01 -3.72
CA TYR A 412 24.89 -19.25 -3.19
C TYR A 412 23.84 -18.90 -4.24
N VAL A 413 22.73 -19.62 -4.23
CA VAL A 413 21.62 -19.48 -5.19
C VAL A 413 20.30 -19.36 -4.44
N THR A 414 19.39 -18.50 -4.91
CA THR A 414 17.97 -18.57 -4.56
C THR A 414 17.15 -19.08 -5.74
N ALA A 415 16.22 -20.00 -5.47
CA ALA A 415 15.38 -20.64 -6.47
C ALA A 415 14.13 -21.27 -5.82
N GLY A 416 13.09 -21.61 -6.58
CA GLY A 416 11.94 -22.37 -6.07
C GLY A 416 12.31 -23.79 -5.59
N PRO A 417 11.41 -24.52 -4.90
CA PRO A 417 11.73 -25.82 -4.30
C PRO A 417 12.09 -26.92 -5.31
N GLU A 418 11.56 -26.86 -6.54
CA GLU A 418 11.85 -27.81 -7.63
C GLU A 418 13.23 -27.57 -8.32
N PHE A 419 14.08 -26.71 -7.76
CA PHE A 419 15.45 -26.53 -8.24
C PHE A 419 16.27 -27.82 -8.11
N MET A 420 17.04 -28.17 -9.14
CA MET A 420 17.94 -29.34 -9.16
C MET A 420 17.26 -30.63 -8.68
N GLU A 421 16.27 -31.10 -9.45
CA GLU A 421 15.52 -32.35 -9.18
C GLU A 421 14.81 -32.37 -7.81
N GLY A 422 14.25 -31.23 -7.39
CA GLY A 422 13.48 -31.14 -6.15
C GLY A 422 14.32 -31.00 -4.88
N ALA A 423 15.59 -30.57 -4.99
CA ALA A 423 16.52 -30.49 -3.86
C ALA A 423 16.02 -29.63 -2.68
N GLY A 424 15.14 -28.66 -2.94
CA GLY A 424 14.54 -27.80 -1.90
C GLY A 424 13.14 -28.22 -1.43
N ARG A 425 12.51 -29.22 -2.05
CA ARG A 425 11.15 -29.68 -1.74
C ARG A 425 11.06 -30.20 -0.30
N ALA A 426 10.24 -29.59 0.55
CA ALA A 426 10.14 -29.87 1.98
C ALA A 426 9.80 -31.33 2.31
N ALA A 427 10.25 -31.83 3.47
CA ALA A 427 10.08 -33.24 3.85
C ALA A 427 8.63 -33.65 4.22
N ASN A 428 7.75 -32.68 4.50
CA ASN A 428 6.33 -32.89 4.78
C ASN A 428 5.42 -32.86 3.54
N LEU A 429 5.90 -32.37 2.39
CA LEU A 429 5.07 -32.20 1.20
C LEU A 429 4.81 -33.55 0.49
N SER A 430 3.60 -34.09 0.66
CA SER A 430 3.20 -35.42 0.15
C SER A 430 3.36 -35.57 -1.35
N ASP A 431 3.63 -36.80 -1.82
CA ASP A 431 4.02 -37.10 -3.21
C ASP A 431 2.98 -36.69 -4.27
N ASP A 432 1.72 -36.49 -3.87
CA ASP A 432 0.62 -35.99 -4.70
C ASP A 432 0.51 -34.45 -4.76
N MET A 433 1.10 -33.73 -3.81
CA MET A 433 1.16 -32.26 -3.83
C MET A 433 2.32 -31.74 -4.69
N LEU A 434 2.04 -30.76 -5.54
CA LEU A 434 3.03 -30.10 -6.39
C LEU A 434 3.57 -28.84 -5.71
N SER A 435 4.90 -28.69 -5.61
CA SER A 435 5.51 -27.54 -4.94
C SER A 435 5.20 -26.23 -5.67
N ASN A 436 4.96 -25.17 -4.90
CA ASN A 436 4.81 -23.81 -5.40
C ASN A 436 6.20 -23.16 -5.60
N ASN A 437 6.62 -22.89 -6.83
CA ASN A 437 7.97 -22.38 -7.11
C ASN A 437 8.19 -20.90 -6.72
N TYR A 438 7.14 -20.18 -6.32
CA TYR A 438 7.29 -18.86 -5.71
C TYR A 438 7.76 -18.93 -4.24
N ASP A 439 7.71 -20.11 -3.61
CA ASP A 439 8.19 -20.33 -2.24
C ASP A 439 9.73 -20.44 -2.22
N GLY A 440 10.39 -19.29 -2.33
CA GLY A 440 11.82 -19.18 -2.59
C GLY A 440 12.71 -19.84 -1.53
N GLN A 441 13.66 -20.64 -1.99
CA GLN A 441 14.61 -21.42 -1.18
C GLN A 441 16.06 -20.95 -1.41
N LEU A 442 16.94 -21.20 -0.43
CA LEU A 442 18.37 -20.91 -0.47
C LEU A 442 19.19 -22.20 -0.63
N TYR A 443 20.16 -22.15 -1.52
CA TYR A 443 21.06 -23.26 -1.86
C TYR A 443 22.52 -22.79 -1.85
N GLN A 444 23.42 -23.75 -1.59
CA GLN A 444 24.87 -23.63 -1.79
C GLN A 444 25.28 -24.52 -2.97
N LEU A 445 26.09 -24.01 -3.90
CA LEU A 445 26.70 -24.80 -4.98
C LEU A 445 28.14 -25.17 -4.62
N ALA A 446 28.50 -26.43 -4.85
CA ALA A 446 29.87 -26.92 -4.77
C ALA A 446 30.63 -26.68 -6.09
N ALA A 447 31.94 -26.98 -6.09
CA ALA A 447 32.82 -26.79 -7.26
C ALA A 447 32.48 -27.70 -8.46
N ASP A 448 31.84 -28.85 -8.20
CA ASP A 448 31.32 -29.80 -9.20
C ASP A 448 29.87 -29.52 -9.61
N ASN A 449 29.32 -28.37 -9.19
CA ASN A 449 27.92 -27.96 -9.33
C ASN A 449 26.90 -28.84 -8.58
N SER A 450 27.33 -29.76 -7.71
CA SER A 450 26.40 -30.41 -6.79
C SER A 450 25.80 -29.37 -5.83
N VAL A 451 24.52 -29.57 -5.49
CA VAL A 451 23.74 -28.61 -4.72
C VAL A 451 23.51 -29.09 -3.29
N ARG A 452 23.52 -28.15 -2.35
CA ARG A 452 23.06 -28.36 -0.98
C ARG A 452 21.96 -27.35 -0.67
N ALA A 453 20.73 -27.82 -0.49
CA ALA A 453 19.65 -26.98 0.04
C ALA A 453 19.92 -26.62 1.51
N LEU A 454 19.61 -25.38 1.87
CA LEU A 454 19.86 -24.82 3.21
C LEU A 454 18.56 -24.45 3.94
N SER A 455 17.53 -24.06 3.21
CA SER A 455 16.25 -23.57 3.75
C SER A 455 15.09 -24.58 3.68
N ARG A 456 15.34 -25.86 3.37
CA ARG A 456 14.30 -26.87 3.08
C ARG A 456 13.15 -26.90 4.10
N GLU A 457 13.46 -26.71 5.38
CA GLU A 457 12.53 -26.72 6.50
C GLU A 457 12.41 -25.31 7.16
N PHE A 458 12.58 -24.23 6.38
CA PHE A 458 12.49 -22.83 6.79
C PHE A 458 11.28 -22.18 6.10
N ASN A 459 10.18 -22.04 6.85
CA ASN A 459 8.87 -21.63 6.32
C ASN A 459 8.81 -20.23 5.64
N PRO A 460 9.60 -19.21 6.03
CA PRO A 460 9.59 -17.93 5.34
C PRO A 460 10.22 -17.99 3.94
N ALA A 461 9.49 -17.57 2.92
CA ALA A 461 9.90 -17.66 1.52
C ALA A 461 10.97 -16.60 1.20
N ILE A 462 12.12 -17.03 0.66
CA ILE A 462 13.30 -16.20 0.45
C ILE A 462 13.19 -15.45 -0.89
N GLY A 463 12.79 -14.17 -0.81
CA GLY A 463 12.60 -13.28 -1.95
C GLY A 463 13.85 -12.54 -2.42
N GLY A 464 14.96 -12.57 -1.67
CA GLY A 464 16.23 -11.97 -2.08
C GLY A 464 17.36 -12.19 -1.07
N VAL A 465 18.60 -12.17 -1.56
CA VAL A 465 19.82 -12.41 -0.76
C VAL A 465 20.90 -11.35 -1.04
N MET A 466 21.65 -10.99 -0.01
CA MET A 466 22.82 -10.10 -0.06
C MET A 466 23.99 -10.71 0.71
N ALA A 467 25.21 -10.57 0.18
CA ALA A 467 26.44 -10.89 0.89
C ALA A 467 26.77 -9.81 1.94
N LEU A 468 27.32 -10.22 3.09
CA LEU A 468 27.82 -9.31 4.13
C LEU A 468 29.34 -9.42 4.28
N GLY A 469 29.98 -8.30 4.61
CA GLY A 469 31.44 -8.21 4.81
C GLY A 469 32.01 -9.05 5.96
N ASN A 470 31.16 -9.67 6.78
CA ASN A 470 31.56 -10.58 7.86
C ASN A 470 31.60 -12.07 7.44
N GLY A 471 31.12 -12.40 6.22
CA GLY A 471 31.02 -13.78 5.71
C GLY A 471 29.63 -14.42 5.83
N ASP A 472 28.63 -13.72 6.36
CA ASP A 472 27.24 -14.19 6.45
C ASP A 472 26.37 -13.65 5.30
N LEU A 473 25.17 -14.21 5.13
CA LEU A 473 24.18 -13.70 4.17
C LEU A 473 23.06 -12.95 4.90
N LEU A 474 22.58 -11.85 4.32
CA LEU A 474 21.32 -11.20 4.69
C LEU A 474 20.22 -11.61 3.71
N LEU A 475 19.12 -12.14 4.24
CA LEU A 475 17.96 -12.62 3.50
C LEU A 475 16.78 -11.69 3.73
N ARG A 476 16.11 -11.25 2.66
CA ARG A 476 14.80 -10.61 2.73
C ARG A 476 13.74 -11.64 2.37
N VAL A 477 12.82 -11.88 3.30
CA VAL A 477 11.88 -13.01 3.25
C VAL A 477 10.44 -12.56 3.46
N THR A 478 9.50 -13.25 2.83
CA THR A 478 8.08 -13.18 3.20
C THR A 478 7.86 -14.13 4.37
N ASP A 479 7.43 -13.61 5.51
CA ASP A 479 7.30 -14.31 6.79
C ASP A 479 5.87 -14.14 7.27
N ARG A 480 5.01 -15.11 6.95
CA ARG A 480 3.55 -14.95 6.95
C ARG A 480 3.16 -13.68 6.15
N ASP A 481 2.37 -12.77 6.72
CA ASP A 481 1.99 -11.49 6.11
C ASP A 481 2.98 -10.34 6.37
N ALA A 482 4.11 -10.62 7.00
CA ALA A 482 5.22 -9.69 7.21
C ALA A 482 6.27 -9.80 6.10
N THR A 483 7.20 -8.84 6.04
CA THR A 483 8.39 -8.93 5.18
C THR A 483 9.61 -8.60 6.01
N GLN A 484 10.42 -9.61 6.28
CA GLN A 484 11.38 -9.64 7.38
C GLN A 484 12.81 -9.88 6.88
N LEU A 485 13.76 -9.63 7.78
CA LEU A 485 15.18 -9.85 7.53
C LEU A 485 15.71 -10.98 8.42
N TYR A 486 16.49 -11.88 7.83
CA TYR A 486 17.17 -12.97 8.53
C TYR A 486 18.65 -12.99 8.13
N ARG A 487 19.56 -13.08 9.10
CA ARG A 487 20.97 -13.39 8.85
C ARG A 487 21.14 -14.91 8.81
N TYR A 488 21.67 -15.43 7.72
CA TYR A 488 22.14 -16.81 7.64
C TYR A 488 23.62 -16.85 8.04
N ASP A 489 23.87 -17.41 9.22
CA ASP A 489 25.20 -17.65 9.79
C ASP A 489 25.85 -18.81 9.03
N THR A 490 26.72 -18.49 8.06
CA THR A 490 27.28 -19.48 7.12
C THR A 490 28.19 -20.49 7.79
N ARG A 491 28.79 -20.10 8.93
CA ARG A 491 29.73 -20.93 9.71
C ARG A 491 28.99 -21.97 10.55
N ASN A 492 27.86 -21.59 11.13
CA ASN A 492 27.06 -22.45 12.00
C ASN A 492 25.81 -23.05 11.31
N ASN A 493 25.54 -22.70 10.05
CA ASN A 493 24.40 -23.15 9.24
C ASN A 493 23.05 -22.90 9.91
N ARG A 494 22.79 -21.65 10.35
CA ARG A 494 21.57 -21.28 11.09
C ARG A 494 21.01 -19.92 10.69
N TYR A 495 19.68 -19.81 10.75
CA TYR A 495 18.94 -18.58 10.51
C TYR A 495 18.74 -17.81 11.81
N ILE A 496 18.99 -16.49 11.79
CA ILE A 496 18.84 -15.59 12.93
C ILE A 496 18.01 -14.40 12.48
N LYS A 497 16.79 -14.25 13.02
CA LYS A 497 15.92 -13.12 12.68
C LYS A 497 16.58 -11.81 13.10
N VAL A 498 16.59 -10.83 12.21
CA VAL A 498 17.18 -9.51 12.42
C VAL A 498 16.09 -8.58 12.95
N SER A 499 16.35 -7.93 14.08
CA SER A 499 15.42 -6.97 14.69
C SER A 499 15.33 -5.70 13.84
N ALA A 500 14.51 -5.72 12.80
CA ALA A 500 14.30 -4.61 11.87
C ALA A 500 13.58 -3.40 12.50
N GLY A 501 12.83 -3.62 13.58
CA GLY A 501 11.99 -2.59 14.21
C GLY A 501 10.72 -2.24 13.44
N VAL A 502 10.43 -2.95 12.35
CA VAL A 502 9.27 -2.82 11.45
C VAL A 502 8.79 -4.21 11.02
N GLU A 503 7.52 -4.35 10.65
CA GLU A 503 6.94 -5.62 10.20
C GLU A 503 7.12 -5.88 8.70
N VAL A 504 7.04 -4.84 7.87
CA VAL A 504 7.19 -4.91 6.41
C VAL A 504 8.38 -4.05 5.99
N VAL A 505 9.53 -4.71 5.77
CA VAL A 505 10.76 -4.09 5.24
C VAL A 505 10.61 -3.84 3.74
N ASP A 506 10.55 -2.58 3.33
CA ASP A 506 10.45 -2.13 1.94
C ASP A 506 11.79 -1.67 1.35
N GLN A 507 12.73 -1.25 2.19
CA GLN A 507 14.07 -0.77 1.83
C GLN A 507 15.13 -1.50 2.67
N VAL A 508 16.19 -1.99 2.05
CA VAL A 508 17.34 -2.57 2.78
C VAL A 508 18.63 -2.41 1.98
N THR A 509 19.70 -2.03 2.68
CA THR A 509 21.07 -1.96 2.15
C THR A 509 22.06 -2.20 3.31
N ALA A 510 23.26 -2.73 3.03
CA ALA A 510 24.22 -3.12 4.05
C ALA A 510 25.66 -2.83 3.64
N SER A 511 26.48 -2.36 4.59
CA SER A 511 27.88 -2.09 4.34
C SER A 511 28.71 -3.38 4.23
N GLN A 512 29.81 -3.31 3.51
CA GLN A 512 30.72 -4.44 3.26
C GLN A 512 31.85 -4.53 4.29
N HIS A 513 31.67 -3.87 5.44
CA HIS A 513 32.60 -3.92 6.56
C HIS A 513 32.49 -5.23 7.36
N SER A 514 33.59 -5.62 8.02
CA SER A 514 33.68 -6.82 8.87
C SER A 514 32.69 -6.85 10.04
N PHE A 515 32.26 -5.67 10.49
CA PHE A 515 31.08 -5.44 11.33
C PHE A 515 30.11 -4.60 10.50
N PRO A 516 29.14 -5.23 9.80
CA PRO A 516 28.32 -4.53 8.82
C PRO A 516 27.22 -3.71 9.50
N ARG A 517 27.02 -2.49 8.99
CA ARG A 517 25.87 -1.64 9.30
C ARG A 517 24.79 -1.91 8.26
N ILE A 518 23.58 -2.21 8.70
CA ILE A 518 22.41 -2.39 7.83
C ILE A 518 21.55 -1.13 7.98
N VAL A 519 21.13 -0.54 6.86
CA VAL A 519 20.07 0.48 6.83
C VAL A 519 18.79 -0.21 6.36
N ILE A 520 17.71 -0.02 7.12
CA ILE A 520 16.45 -0.75 6.97
C ILE A 520 15.32 0.30 6.97
N GLY A 521 14.50 0.30 5.92
CA GLY A 521 13.26 1.06 5.86
C GLY A 521 12.07 0.12 5.83
N GLY A 522 10.96 0.55 6.41
CA GLY A 522 9.72 -0.19 6.40
C GLY A 522 8.65 0.39 7.32
N THR A 523 7.57 -0.36 7.47
CA THR A 523 6.32 0.03 8.15
C THR A 523 5.73 -1.16 8.90
N SER A 524 4.79 -0.92 9.81
CA SER A 524 4.04 -1.92 10.59
C SER A 524 2.54 -1.68 10.43
N ALA A 525 1.66 -2.59 10.86
CA ALA A 525 0.20 -2.44 10.64
C ALA A 525 -0.37 -1.13 11.21
N THR A 526 0.23 -0.65 12.30
CA THR A 526 -0.11 0.56 13.07
C THR A 526 1.02 1.59 13.11
N GLU A 527 2.14 1.39 12.40
CA GLU A 527 3.24 2.36 12.37
C GLU A 527 3.56 2.82 10.93
N PRO A 528 3.52 4.13 10.65
CA PRO A 528 3.92 4.66 9.36
C PRO A 528 5.42 4.44 9.09
N GLN A 529 5.85 4.67 7.85
CA GLN A 529 7.19 4.28 7.40
C GLN A 529 8.30 4.98 8.19
N LYS A 530 9.28 4.22 8.66
CA LYS A 530 10.49 4.73 9.32
C LYS A 530 11.75 4.09 8.74
N LEU A 531 12.85 4.83 8.79
CA LEU A 531 14.17 4.43 8.32
C LEU A 531 15.12 4.37 9.51
N VAL A 532 15.70 3.20 9.74
CA VAL A 532 16.61 2.91 10.86
C VAL A 532 17.96 2.40 10.35
N SER A 533 18.99 2.55 11.18
CA SER A 533 20.26 1.85 11.04
C SER A 533 20.41 0.84 12.18
N LEU A 534 20.90 -0.35 11.84
CA LEU A 534 21.26 -1.41 12.75
C LEU A 534 22.75 -1.69 12.61
N ASP A 535 23.48 -1.58 13.72
CA ASP A 535 24.85 -2.08 13.81
C ASP A 535 24.81 -3.54 14.31
N LEU A 536 25.34 -4.50 13.54
CA LEU A 536 25.31 -5.93 13.93
C LEU A 536 26.28 -6.28 15.07
N GLN A 537 27.21 -5.40 15.45
CA GLN A 537 28.09 -5.60 16.60
C GLN A 537 27.47 -5.04 17.89
N GLU A 538 26.86 -3.85 17.84
CA GLU A 538 26.11 -3.30 18.99
C GLU A 538 24.75 -3.99 19.21
N GLY A 539 24.15 -4.54 18.15
CA GLY A 539 22.76 -5.01 18.16
C GLY A 539 21.73 -3.89 18.32
N ARG A 540 22.14 -2.62 18.12
CA ARG A 540 21.36 -1.43 18.45
C ARG A 540 20.76 -0.79 17.20
N LEU A 541 19.45 -0.55 17.25
CA LEU A 541 18.75 0.33 16.30
C LEU A 541 18.99 1.80 16.63
N ARG A 542 19.17 2.62 15.58
CA ARG A 542 19.22 4.08 15.64
C ARG A 542 18.37 4.64 14.50
N GLU A 543 17.36 5.44 14.81
CA GLU A 543 16.49 6.05 13.81
C GLU A 543 17.25 7.08 12.97
N LEU A 544 17.00 7.10 11.66
CA LEU A 544 17.57 8.05 10.71
C LEU A 544 16.51 9.05 10.21
N TRP A 545 15.27 8.60 10.03
CA TRP A 545 14.11 9.40 9.60
C TRP A 545 12.82 8.62 9.88
N ASN A 546 11.70 9.33 10.06
CA ASN A 546 10.39 8.74 10.37
C ASN A 546 9.27 9.60 9.73
N SER A 547 8.21 8.97 9.20
CA SER A 547 7.04 9.68 8.64
C SER A 547 5.91 9.92 9.65
N ALA A 548 6.03 9.46 10.90
CA ALA A 548 5.05 9.69 11.95
C ALA A 548 4.68 11.17 12.18
N GLU A 549 5.57 12.11 11.85
CA GLU A 549 5.32 13.56 11.84
C GLU A 549 4.10 13.95 10.97
N ALA A 550 3.83 13.24 9.87
CA ALA A 550 2.67 13.46 9.01
C ALA A 550 1.33 12.95 9.61
N TYR A 551 1.40 12.24 10.74
CA TYR A 551 0.30 11.56 11.41
C TYR A 551 0.25 11.88 12.93
N ALA A 552 1.02 12.87 13.39
CA ALA A 552 1.27 13.11 14.82
C ALA A 552 0.03 13.50 15.65
N HIS A 553 -1.05 13.91 14.98
CA HIS A 553 -2.33 14.33 15.57
C HIS A 553 -3.48 13.38 15.22
N ASN A 554 -3.19 12.14 14.79
CA ASN A 554 -4.21 11.15 14.41
C ASN A 554 -4.36 10.04 15.46
N ASP A 555 -5.61 9.66 15.76
CA ASP A 555 -5.89 8.36 16.39
C ASP A 555 -5.71 7.27 15.32
N LEU A 556 -4.97 6.22 15.67
CA LEU A 556 -4.64 5.11 14.77
C LEU A 556 -5.41 3.87 15.20
N ASN A 557 -6.19 3.33 14.27
CA ASN A 557 -7.09 2.22 14.50
C ASN A 557 -6.41 1.06 15.23
N ALA A 558 -7.04 0.57 16.29
CA ALA A 558 -6.58 -0.62 16.97
C ALA A 558 -6.57 -1.80 15.99
N VAL A 559 -5.48 -2.56 15.97
CA VAL A 559 -5.33 -3.79 15.19
C VAL A 559 -5.08 -4.95 16.15
N LYS A 560 -5.74 -6.08 15.93
CA LYS A 560 -5.52 -7.32 16.69
C LYS A 560 -5.40 -8.49 15.74
N GLU A 561 -4.50 -9.44 16.03
CA GLU A 561 -4.51 -10.74 15.36
C GLU A 561 -5.80 -11.49 15.72
N TRP A 562 -6.39 -12.18 14.74
CA TRP A 562 -7.45 -13.16 14.95
C TRP A 562 -7.25 -14.30 13.93
N ASN A 563 -6.85 -15.45 14.44
CA ASN A 563 -6.57 -16.67 13.68
C ASN A 563 -7.64 -17.72 14.01
N PHE A 564 -7.89 -18.63 13.07
CA PHE A 564 -8.66 -19.85 13.30
C PHE A 564 -7.92 -21.06 12.72
N THR A 565 -8.39 -22.28 13.03
CA THR A 565 -7.87 -23.50 12.41
C THR A 565 -8.88 -24.00 11.37
N ASN A 566 -8.48 -24.12 10.10
CA ASN A 566 -9.37 -24.63 9.06
C ASN A 566 -9.68 -26.12 9.26
N LYS A 567 -10.65 -26.64 8.52
CA LYS A 567 -11.00 -28.08 8.51
C LYS A 567 -9.87 -29.03 8.11
N HIS A 568 -8.81 -28.52 7.47
CA HIS A 568 -7.63 -29.30 7.03
C HIS A 568 -6.52 -29.34 8.11
N GLY A 569 -6.63 -28.51 9.17
CA GLY A 569 -5.68 -28.45 10.30
C GLY A 569 -4.68 -27.29 10.24
N ASP A 570 -4.76 -26.41 9.25
CA ASP A 570 -3.89 -25.23 9.12
C ASP A 570 -4.34 -24.10 10.06
N GLU A 571 -3.39 -23.37 10.66
CA GLU A 571 -3.68 -22.05 11.23
C GLU A 571 -3.81 -21.03 10.10
N ILE A 572 -5.03 -20.57 9.84
CA ILE A 572 -5.29 -19.45 8.94
C ILE A 572 -5.07 -18.16 9.71
N ALA A 573 -4.07 -17.40 9.31
CA ALA A 573 -3.73 -16.14 9.95
C ALA A 573 -4.71 -15.03 9.52
N GLY A 574 -5.03 -14.14 10.45
CA GLY A 574 -5.83 -12.96 10.13
C GLY A 574 -5.65 -11.84 11.13
N ARG A 575 -6.04 -10.63 10.73
CA ARG A 575 -5.94 -9.42 11.54
C ARG A 575 -7.17 -8.53 11.36
N VAL A 576 -7.62 -7.94 12.46
CA VAL A 576 -8.86 -7.18 12.56
C VAL A 576 -8.52 -5.73 12.86
N TYR A 577 -8.92 -4.81 11.97
CA TYR A 577 -8.84 -3.36 12.19
C TYR A 577 -10.17 -2.88 12.75
N TYR A 578 -10.14 -2.16 13.87
CA TYR A 578 -11.32 -1.69 14.59
C TYR A 578 -11.63 -0.21 14.28
N PRO A 579 -12.91 0.17 14.15
CA PRO A 579 -13.31 1.56 14.00
C PRO A 579 -12.73 2.51 15.06
N HIS A 580 -12.53 3.77 14.67
CA HIS A 580 -12.23 4.86 15.61
C HIS A 580 -13.33 4.96 16.68
N ASN A 581 -12.96 5.11 17.96
CA ASN A 581 -13.89 5.02 19.10
C ASN A 581 -14.75 3.73 19.09
N PHE A 582 -14.13 2.58 18.82
CA PHE A 582 -14.79 1.27 18.88
C PHE A 582 -15.44 0.99 20.25
N ASP A 583 -16.67 0.51 20.21
CA ASP A 583 -17.49 0.17 21.38
C ASP A 583 -18.16 -1.20 21.12
N GLU A 584 -17.77 -2.20 21.90
CA GLU A 584 -18.24 -3.59 21.77
C GLU A 584 -19.75 -3.79 22.00
N ASN A 585 -20.47 -2.74 22.40
CA ASN A 585 -21.92 -2.73 22.59
C ASN A 585 -22.69 -2.21 21.35
N LYS A 586 -22.00 -1.92 20.23
CA LYS A 586 -22.60 -1.46 18.96
C LYS A 586 -22.46 -2.51 17.87
N ASN A 587 -23.38 -2.48 16.89
CA ASN A 587 -23.37 -3.34 15.72
C ASN A 587 -22.75 -2.62 14.52
N TYR A 588 -21.59 -3.06 14.07
CA TYR A 588 -20.84 -2.49 12.94
C TYR A 588 -21.00 -3.33 11.67
N PRO A 589 -21.05 -2.70 10.49
CA PRO A 589 -20.83 -3.44 9.24
C PRO A 589 -19.36 -3.89 9.15
N ALA A 590 -19.11 -4.98 8.43
CA ALA A 590 -17.76 -5.52 8.26
C ALA A 590 -17.32 -5.60 6.79
N LEU A 591 -16.01 -5.56 6.58
CA LEU A 591 -15.37 -5.75 5.28
C LEU A 591 -14.30 -6.83 5.39
N VAL A 592 -14.52 -7.94 4.68
CA VAL A 592 -13.57 -9.06 4.58
C VAL A 592 -12.65 -8.83 3.39
N TYR A 593 -11.34 -8.86 3.61
CA TYR A 593 -10.32 -8.70 2.58
C TYR A 593 -9.33 -9.86 2.55
N TYR A 594 -9.02 -10.30 1.33
CA TYR A 594 -8.07 -11.36 1.02
C TYR A 594 -7.39 -11.08 -0.32
N TYR A 595 -6.36 -11.87 -0.64
CA TYR A 595 -5.77 -11.90 -1.99
C TYR A 595 -5.70 -13.32 -2.54
N GLY A 596 -5.26 -14.29 -1.73
CA GLY A 596 -5.06 -15.67 -2.18
C GLY A 596 -3.91 -15.78 -3.18
N GLY A 597 -4.00 -16.74 -4.10
CA GLY A 597 -2.95 -16.97 -5.08
C GLY A 597 -1.65 -17.40 -4.40
N THR A 598 -0.53 -16.76 -4.74
CA THR A 598 0.81 -17.10 -4.22
C THR A 598 1.34 -16.10 -3.19
N THR A 599 0.61 -15.02 -2.88
CA THR A 599 1.16 -13.84 -2.18
C THR A 599 0.25 -13.40 -1.03
N PRO A 600 0.77 -13.27 0.20
CA PRO A 600 -0.03 -12.81 1.35
C PRO A 600 -0.34 -11.30 1.30
N VAL A 601 -1.43 -10.91 1.95
CA VAL A 601 -1.84 -9.51 2.10
C VAL A 601 -0.95 -8.83 3.15
N GLN A 602 0.14 -8.20 2.70
CA GLN A 602 1.13 -7.55 3.57
C GLN A 602 0.51 -6.59 4.62
N ARG A 603 1.11 -6.54 5.81
CA ARG A 603 0.69 -5.69 6.94
C ARG A 603 1.33 -4.30 7.00
N GLY A 604 1.47 -3.61 5.87
CA GLY A 604 1.98 -2.22 5.85
C GLY A 604 0.92 -1.20 6.28
N PHE A 605 1.34 -0.07 6.87
CA PHE A 605 0.44 1.00 7.32
C PHE A 605 -0.28 1.70 6.15
N THR A 606 0.46 1.96 5.07
CA THR A 606 -0.05 2.48 3.80
C THR A 606 0.00 1.40 2.73
N GLY A 607 -0.78 1.57 1.67
CA GLY A 607 -0.81 0.62 0.55
C GLY A 607 -1.89 0.97 -0.47
N ARG A 608 -2.13 0.07 -1.42
CA ARG A 608 -3.23 0.24 -2.39
C ARG A 608 -4.61 0.06 -1.74
N TYR A 609 -4.69 -0.73 -0.68
CA TYR A 609 -5.91 -1.05 0.07
C TYR A 609 -5.70 -0.61 1.53
N PRO A 610 -6.00 0.65 1.87
CA PRO A 610 -5.69 1.22 3.18
C PRO A 610 -6.72 0.79 4.24
N PHE A 611 -6.50 -0.35 4.90
CA PHE A 611 -7.42 -0.89 5.90
C PHE A 611 -7.74 0.08 7.05
N ASN A 612 -6.75 0.89 7.48
CA ASN A 612 -6.94 1.98 8.46
C ASN A 612 -7.93 3.06 7.98
N LEU A 613 -7.98 3.36 6.66
CA LEU A 613 -8.99 4.29 6.12
C LEU A 613 -10.39 3.70 6.23
N TRP A 614 -10.57 2.42 5.89
CA TRP A 614 -11.88 1.75 5.90
C TRP A 614 -12.42 1.62 7.33
N ALA A 615 -11.54 1.34 8.29
CA ALA A 615 -11.88 1.37 9.71
C ALA A 615 -12.33 2.78 10.16
N ASN A 616 -11.68 3.84 9.70
CA ASN A 616 -12.12 5.23 9.96
C ASN A 616 -13.39 5.65 9.19
N LYS A 617 -13.82 4.89 8.18
CA LYS A 617 -15.15 4.99 7.56
C LYS A 617 -16.24 4.20 8.32
N GLY A 618 -15.90 3.60 9.47
CA GLY A 618 -16.85 2.95 10.40
C GLY A 618 -16.97 1.43 10.28
N TYR A 619 -16.09 0.77 9.52
CA TYR A 619 -16.16 -0.69 9.30
C TYR A 619 -15.22 -1.47 10.22
N VAL A 620 -15.64 -2.67 10.65
CA VAL A 620 -14.71 -3.67 11.17
C VAL A 620 -14.07 -4.38 9.97
N VAL A 621 -12.75 -4.26 9.80
CA VAL A 621 -12.06 -4.84 8.64
C VAL A 621 -11.34 -6.12 9.05
N TYR A 622 -11.74 -7.26 8.50
CA TYR A 622 -11.05 -8.53 8.70
C TYR A 622 -10.18 -8.85 7.49
N VAL A 623 -8.86 -8.88 7.68
CA VAL A 623 -7.88 -9.19 6.63
C VAL A 623 -7.27 -10.55 6.92
N LEU A 624 -7.51 -11.54 6.05
CA LEU A 624 -7.06 -12.92 6.26
C LEU A 624 -6.06 -13.42 5.20
N GLN A 625 -5.34 -14.47 5.57
CA GLN A 625 -4.26 -15.10 4.82
C GLN A 625 -4.63 -16.57 4.51
N PRO A 626 -5.50 -16.83 3.53
CA PRO A 626 -5.89 -18.19 3.15
C PRO A 626 -4.74 -18.98 2.51
N THR A 627 -4.90 -20.31 2.43
CA THR A 627 -3.90 -21.21 1.86
C THR A 627 -3.60 -20.92 0.39
N GLY A 628 -2.37 -21.27 -0.02
CA GLY A 628 -1.74 -20.94 -1.29
C GLY A 628 -0.66 -19.85 -1.18
N ALA A 629 -0.77 -18.96 -0.20
CA ALA A 629 0.21 -17.89 0.03
C ALA A 629 1.60 -18.42 0.46
N THR A 630 2.65 -17.84 -0.11
CA THR A 630 4.05 -18.14 0.26
C THR A 630 4.44 -17.53 1.62
N GLY A 631 5.45 -18.10 2.26
CA GLY A 631 5.97 -17.60 3.55
C GLY A 631 5.32 -18.19 4.81
N PHE A 632 4.40 -19.14 4.63
CA PHE A 632 3.82 -19.98 5.70
C PHE A 632 4.46 -21.38 5.75
N GLY A 633 5.22 -21.77 4.71
CA GLY A 633 5.79 -23.09 4.50
C GLY A 633 5.24 -23.75 3.23
N GLN A 634 6.02 -24.67 2.65
CA GLN A 634 5.76 -25.19 1.31
C GLN A 634 4.44 -25.98 1.18
N GLU A 635 3.97 -26.65 2.24
CA GLU A 635 2.67 -27.32 2.26
C GLU A 635 1.50 -26.33 2.15
N PHE A 636 1.56 -25.24 2.92
CA PHE A 636 0.58 -24.16 2.90
C PHE A 636 0.55 -23.45 1.54
N SER A 637 1.71 -23.20 0.93
CA SER A 637 1.80 -22.52 -0.38
C SER A 637 1.54 -23.44 -1.57
N ALA A 638 1.76 -24.76 -1.45
CA ALA A 638 1.45 -25.75 -2.49
C ALA A 638 -0.06 -25.90 -2.75
N ARG A 639 -0.95 -25.60 -1.79
CA ARG A 639 -2.42 -25.65 -1.99
C ARG A 639 -2.96 -24.67 -3.05
N HIS A 640 -2.11 -23.78 -3.59
CA HIS A 640 -2.45 -22.99 -4.77
C HIS A 640 -2.38 -23.79 -6.09
N VAL A 641 -1.47 -24.77 -6.19
CA VAL A 641 -1.06 -25.39 -7.45
C VAL A 641 -2.11 -26.37 -7.96
N ASN A 642 -2.60 -26.15 -9.20
CA ASN A 642 -3.74 -26.84 -9.83
C ASN A 642 -5.10 -26.70 -9.09
N ALA A 643 -5.20 -25.85 -8.06
CA ALA A 643 -6.42 -25.70 -7.26
C ALA A 643 -7.34 -24.55 -7.70
N TRP A 644 -6.78 -23.47 -8.30
CA TRP A 644 -7.50 -22.26 -8.73
C TRP A 644 -8.62 -21.81 -7.78
N GLY A 645 -8.26 -21.60 -6.51
CA GLY A 645 -9.14 -21.02 -5.51
C GLY A 645 -9.95 -22.03 -4.69
N GLU A 646 -9.86 -23.34 -4.95
CA GLU A 646 -10.59 -24.39 -4.21
C GLU A 646 -10.35 -24.29 -2.68
N TYR A 647 -9.15 -24.61 -2.19
CA TYR A 647 -8.80 -24.47 -0.77
C TYR A 647 -8.94 -23.02 -0.27
N THR A 648 -8.53 -22.06 -1.09
CA THR A 648 -8.56 -20.62 -0.75
C THR A 648 -9.97 -20.12 -0.48
N ALA A 649 -10.99 -20.60 -1.20
CA ALA A 649 -12.40 -20.25 -0.99
C ALA A 649 -12.93 -20.89 0.30
N GLU A 650 -12.57 -22.15 0.57
CA GLU A 650 -12.95 -22.83 1.82
C GLU A 650 -12.43 -22.09 3.05
N ASP A 651 -11.16 -21.66 3.02
CA ASP A 651 -10.56 -20.86 4.09
C ASP A 651 -11.26 -19.50 4.27
N ILE A 652 -11.66 -18.83 3.19
CA ILE A 652 -12.33 -17.52 3.26
C ILE A 652 -13.76 -17.66 3.79
N ILE A 653 -14.49 -18.69 3.36
CA ILE A 653 -15.85 -19.00 3.84
C ILE A 653 -15.80 -19.34 5.32
N GLN A 654 -15.04 -20.38 5.72
CA GLN A 654 -14.95 -20.80 7.12
C GLN A 654 -14.42 -19.66 8.01
N GLY A 655 -13.41 -18.92 7.53
CA GLY A 655 -12.85 -17.79 8.26
C GLY A 655 -13.83 -16.64 8.47
N THR A 656 -14.78 -16.44 7.55
CA THR A 656 -15.87 -15.47 7.72
C THR A 656 -16.89 -15.98 8.74
N GLU A 657 -17.33 -17.24 8.64
CA GLU A 657 -18.31 -17.86 9.55
C GLU A 657 -17.81 -17.84 11.01
N GLU A 658 -16.58 -18.31 11.23
CA GLU A 658 -15.94 -18.33 12.55
C GLU A 658 -15.68 -16.90 13.08
N PHE A 659 -15.37 -15.94 12.20
CA PHE A 659 -15.17 -14.53 12.57
C PHE A 659 -16.47 -13.88 13.06
N LEU A 660 -17.58 -14.12 12.37
CA LEU A 660 -18.91 -13.63 12.77
C LEU A 660 -19.38 -14.30 14.07
N ALA A 661 -19.16 -15.61 14.21
CA ALA A 661 -19.47 -16.35 15.44
C ALA A 661 -18.67 -15.87 16.66
N ALA A 662 -17.43 -15.40 16.46
CA ALA A 662 -16.57 -14.89 17.51
C ALA A 662 -16.84 -13.42 17.92
N HIS A 663 -17.51 -12.63 17.08
CA HIS A 663 -17.60 -11.17 17.25
C HIS A 663 -19.04 -10.65 17.13
N SER A 664 -19.82 -10.74 18.21
CA SER A 664 -21.23 -10.31 18.26
C SER A 664 -21.49 -8.80 18.04
N PHE A 665 -20.44 -7.98 17.94
CA PHE A 665 -20.50 -6.56 17.55
C PHE A 665 -20.42 -6.37 16.03
N VAL A 666 -20.15 -7.43 15.26
CA VAL A 666 -20.25 -7.43 13.80
C VAL A 666 -21.67 -7.83 13.42
N ASP A 667 -22.26 -7.05 12.53
CA ASP A 667 -23.60 -7.30 12.02
C ASP A 667 -23.54 -8.25 10.82
N ALA A 668 -24.00 -9.49 11.01
CA ALA A 668 -23.94 -10.55 10.00
C ALA A 668 -24.77 -10.25 8.75
N ASP A 669 -25.81 -9.40 8.84
CA ASP A 669 -26.60 -8.96 7.68
C ASP A 669 -25.89 -7.82 6.89
N ARG A 670 -24.74 -7.33 7.36
CA ARG A 670 -24.01 -6.17 6.80
C ARG A 670 -22.51 -6.46 6.57
N VAL A 671 -22.21 -7.62 5.99
CA VAL A 671 -20.84 -8.06 5.68
C VAL A 671 -20.56 -7.89 4.19
N GLY A 672 -19.56 -7.07 3.85
CA GLY A 672 -19.00 -6.99 2.50
C GLY A 672 -17.74 -7.81 2.35
N HIS A 673 -17.43 -8.20 1.11
CA HIS A 673 -16.14 -8.82 0.76
C HIS A 673 -15.53 -8.19 -0.48
N MET A 674 -14.20 -8.10 -0.50
CA MET A 674 -13.48 -7.56 -1.65
C MET A 674 -12.06 -8.12 -1.79
N GLY A 675 -11.55 -8.01 -3.02
CA GLY A 675 -10.18 -8.29 -3.36
C GLY A 675 -9.85 -7.78 -4.76
N ALA A 676 -8.58 -7.88 -5.15
CA ALA A 676 -8.12 -7.43 -6.46
C ALA A 676 -7.15 -8.40 -7.13
N SER A 677 -7.06 -8.37 -8.46
CA SER A 677 -6.28 -9.35 -9.23
C SER A 677 -6.76 -10.77 -8.93
N TYR A 678 -5.91 -11.65 -8.38
CA TYR A 678 -6.36 -12.95 -7.86
C TYR A 678 -7.42 -12.82 -6.75
N GLY A 679 -7.35 -11.78 -5.91
CA GLY A 679 -8.41 -11.49 -4.94
C GLY A 679 -9.73 -11.06 -5.59
N GLY A 680 -9.69 -10.46 -6.78
CA GLY A 680 -10.89 -10.11 -7.55
C GLY A 680 -11.53 -11.34 -8.19
N PHE A 681 -10.69 -12.28 -8.65
CA PHE A 681 -11.10 -13.64 -9.01
C PHE A 681 -11.77 -14.34 -7.82
N MET A 682 -11.14 -14.35 -6.64
CA MET A 682 -11.72 -14.94 -5.43
C MET A 682 -13.05 -14.28 -5.04
N THR A 683 -13.17 -12.96 -5.14
CA THR A 683 -14.44 -12.26 -4.85
C THR A 683 -15.56 -12.71 -5.78
N MET A 684 -15.29 -12.81 -7.09
CA MET A 684 -16.29 -13.29 -8.05
C MET A 684 -16.60 -14.78 -7.85
N LEU A 685 -15.61 -15.60 -7.48
CA LEU A 685 -15.79 -17.04 -7.20
C LEU A 685 -16.67 -17.25 -5.95
N LEU A 686 -16.33 -16.60 -4.84
CA LEU A 686 -17.06 -16.68 -3.57
C LEU A 686 -18.52 -16.26 -3.71
N ALA A 687 -18.79 -15.19 -4.47
CA ALA A 687 -20.15 -14.75 -4.77
C ALA A 687 -20.99 -15.79 -5.55
N THR A 688 -20.37 -16.82 -6.15
CA THR A 688 -21.08 -17.96 -6.78
C THR A 688 -21.19 -19.19 -5.87
N MET A 689 -20.55 -19.16 -4.71
CA MET A 689 -20.44 -20.29 -3.76
C MET A 689 -21.21 -20.09 -2.45
N THR A 690 -21.44 -18.84 -2.02
CA THR A 690 -22.05 -18.52 -0.73
C THR A 690 -22.89 -17.24 -0.77
N ASP A 691 -23.88 -17.15 0.12
CA ASP A 691 -24.72 -16.00 0.43
C ASP A 691 -24.28 -15.25 1.71
N LEU A 692 -23.12 -15.58 2.30
CA LEU A 692 -22.53 -14.93 3.49
C LEU A 692 -22.22 -13.42 3.36
N TYR A 693 -22.30 -12.85 2.16
CA TYR A 693 -21.89 -11.47 1.90
C TYR A 693 -23.03 -10.66 1.29
N SER A 694 -23.38 -9.54 1.94
CA SER A 694 -24.42 -8.62 1.49
C SER A 694 -23.97 -7.69 0.36
N ALA A 695 -22.66 -7.56 0.10
CA ALA A 695 -22.10 -6.78 -1.00
C ALA A 695 -20.70 -7.25 -1.44
N SER A 696 -20.44 -7.28 -2.75
CA SER A 696 -19.15 -7.69 -3.33
C SER A 696 -18.44 -6.51 -4.01
N MET A 697 -17.10 -6.46 -3.96
CA MET A 697 -16.30 -5.60 -4.85
C MET A 697 -15.07 -6.32 -5.41
N SER A 698 -14.99 -6.44 -6.74
CA SER A 698 -13.86 -7.06 -7.45
C SER A 698 -13.15 -6.05 -8.34
N HIS A 699 -11.87 -5.81 -8.05
CA HIS A 699 -11.02 -4.88 -8.82
C HIS A 699 -9.98 -5.64 -9.67
N ALA A 700 -9.98 -5.40 -10.99
CA ALA A 700 -9.06 -6.05 -11.94
C ALA A 700 -9.02 -7.59 -11.81
N GLY A 701 -10.18 -8.21 -11.54
CA GLY A 701 -10.33 -9.64 -11.25
C GLY A 701 -10.53 -10.52 -12.49
N ILE A 702 -10.13 -11.79 -12.41
CA ILE A 702 -10.28 -12.77 -13.50
C ILE A 702 -11.67 -13.43 -13.42
N SER A 703 -12.43 -13.37 -14.51
CA SER A 703 -13.74 -14.04 -14.65
C SER A 703 -13.65 -15.42 -15.31
N ASN A 704 -12.62 -15.60 -16.15
CA ASN A 704 -12.41 -16.74 -17.02
C ASN A 704 -10.91 -17.05 -17.13
N ILE A 705 -10.50 -18.15 -16.52
CA ILE A 705 -9.08 -18.58 -16.43
C ILE A 705 -8.49 -18.81 -17.83
N THR A 706 -9.29 -19.25 -18.81
CA THR A 706 -8.84 -19.47 -20.20
C THR A 706 -8.51 -18.15 -20.91
N SER A 707 -9.34 -17.13 -20.68
CA SER A 707 -9.16 -15.79 -21.24
C SER A 707 -7.93 -15.11 -20.63
N TYR A 708 -7.80 -15.13 -19.30
CA TYR A 708 -6.60 -14.63 -18.62
C TYR A 708 -5.31 -15.35 -19.07
N TRP A 709 -5.32 -16.70 -19.13
CA TRP A 709 -4.19 -17.50 -19.63
C TRP A 709 -3.71 -17.05 -21.01
N GLY A 710 -4.64 -16.83 -21.94
CA GLY A 710 -4.32 -16.43 -23.31
C GLY A 710 -3.89 -14.97 -23.43
N GLN A 711 -4.65 -14.04 -22.83
CA GLN A 711 -4.55 -12.60 -23.08
C GLN A 711 -3.69 -11.84 -22.06
N GLY A 712 -3.74 -12.20 -20.77
CA GLY A 712 -3.12 -11.43 -19.69
C GLY A 712 -1.59 -11.35 -19.79
N TRP A 713 -1.01 -10.23 -19.36
CA TRP A 713 0.42 -9.93 -19.46
C TRP A 713 1.32 -11.06 -18.91
N TRP A 714 0.97 -11.60 -17.74
CA TRP A 714 1.65 -12.75 -17.13
C TRP A 714 0.91 -14.08 -17.31
N GLY A 715 -0.26 -14.11 -17.98
CA GLY A 715 -1.24 -15.20 -17.91
C GLY A 715 -0.66 -16.60 -18.17
N PHE A 716 0.03 -16.78 -19.29
CA PHE A 716 0.64 -18.07 -19.64
C PHE A 716 1.81 -18.49 -18.72
N LEU A 717 2.51 -17.54 -18.09
CA LEU A 717 3.56 -17.85 -17.12
C LEU A 717 3.00 -18.20 -15.76
N TYR A 718 2.06 -17.40 -15.25
CA TYR A 718 1.43 -17.66 -13.96
C TYR A 718 0.68 -19.00 -14.00
N SER A 719 -0.05 -19.29 -15.08
CA SER A 719 -0.67 -20.61 -15.29
C SER A 719 0.34 -21.75 -15.42
N GLY A 720 1.60 -21.49 -15.79
CA GLY A 720 2.65 -22.51 -15.76
C GLY A 720 2.88 -23.07 -14.34
N GLU A 721 2.69 -22.24 -13.31
CA GLU A 721 2.75 -22.66 -11.90
C GLU A 721 1.35 -22.95 -11.33
N ALA A 722 0.38 -22.04 -11.49
CA ALA A 722 -0.98 -22.18 -10.96
C ALA A 722 -1.79 -23.32 -11.61
N SER A 723 -1.52 -23.64 -12.88
CA SER A 723 -2.12 -24.74 -13.64
C SER A 723 -1.06 -25.77 -14.06
N LYS A 724 -0.08 -26.09 -13.21
CA LYS A 724 1.10 -26.90 -13.56
C LYS A 724 0.75 -28.24 -14.23
N GLY A 725 0.91 -28.29 -15.56
CA GLY A 725 0.57 -29.46 -16.41
C GLY A 725 -0.88 -29.50 -16.94
N SER A 726 -1.75 -28.63 -16.42
CA SER A 726 -3.14 -28.42 -16.84
C SER A 726 -3.25 -27.30 -17.87
N PHE A 727 -3.96 -27.56 -18.97
CA PHE A 727 -4.20 -26.65 -20.08
C PHE A 727 -5.67 -26.78 -20.55
N PRO A 728 -6.24 -25.79 -21.25
CA PRO A 728 -7.65 -25.81 -21.67
C PRO A 728 -8.08 -27.03 -22.50
N TRP A 729 -7.13 -27.75 -23.13
CA TRP A 729 -7.40 -28.93 -23.98
C TRP A 729 -7.15 -30.29 -23.31
N ASN A 730 -6.48 -30.36 -22.15
CA ASN A 730 -6.30 -31.61 -21.38
C ASN A 730 -6.98 -31.58 -20.00
N ASN A 731 -7.30 -30.40 -19.47
CA ASN A 731 -8.04 -30.20 -18.23
C ASN A 731 -9.05 -29.05 -18.40
N ALA A 732 -10.03 -29.24 -19.29
CA ALA A 732 -11.08 -28.25 -19.55
C ALA A 732 -11.98 -27.99 -18.32
N GLU A 733 -12.02 -28.93 -17.37
CA GLU A 733 -12.78 -28.81 -16.12
C GLU A 733 -12.18 -27.73 -15.21
N LEU A 734 -10.88 -27.78 -14.90
CA LEU A 734 -10.16 -26.74 -14.14
C LEU A 734 -10.32 -25.34 -14.75
N TYR A 735 -10.36 -25.26 -16.08
CA TYR A 735 -10.48 -23.98 -16.79
C TYR A 735 -11.92 -23.43 -16.87
N THR A 736 -12.94 -24.23 -16.53
CA THR A 736 -14.37 -23.84 -16.60
C THR A 736 -15.07 -23.84 -15.25
N GLN A 737 -14.89 -24.87 -14.42
CA GLN A 737 -15.58 -24.98 -13.12
C GLN A 737 -15.03 -23.99 -12.09
N GLN A 738 -13.74 -23.67 -12.13
CA GLN A 738 -13.13 -22.65 -11.27
C GLN A 738 -13.23 -21.23 -11.87
N SER A 739 -13.78 -21.05 -13.08
CA SER A 739 -13.98 -19.73 -13.70
C SER A 739 -15.34 -19.13 -13.28
N PRO A 740 -15.39 -18.03 -12.50
CA PRO A 740 -16.63 -17.53 -11.89
C PRO A 740 -17.79 -17.25 -12.87
N VAL A 741 -17.49 -16.81 -14.09
CA VAL A 741 -18.52 -16.46 -15.09
C VAL A 741 -19.42 -17.64 -15.48
N PHE A 742 -18.95 -18.88 -15.32
CA PHE A 742 -19.73 -20.09 -15.61
C PHE A 742 -20.78 -20.43 -14.53
N HIS A 743 -20.77 -19.71 -13.40
CA HIS A 743 -21.70 -19.89 -12.27
C HIS A 743 -22.40 -18.57 -11.87
N ALA A 744 -22.38 -17.57 -12.76
CA ALA A 744 -22.93 -16.23 -12.48
C ALA A 744 -24.44 -16.23 -12.15
N ASP A 745 -25.17 -17.29 -12.51
CA ASP A 745 -26.57 -17.52 -12.14
C ASP A 745 -26.78 -17.62 -10.61
N LYS A 746 -25.77 -18.13 -9.90
CA LYS A 746 -25.78 -18.32 -8.44
C LYS A 746 -25.57 -17.04 -7.64
N VAL A 747 -25.03 -15.98 -8.25
CA VAL A 747 -24.75 -14.72 -7.55
C VAL A 747 -26.05 -14.09 -7.02
N THR A 748 -26.09 -13.83 -5.72
CA THR A 748 -27.24 -13.20 -5.03
C THR A 748 -26.94 -11.76 -4.61
N ALA A 749 -25.72 -11.51 -4.13
CA ALA A 749 -25.28 -10.21 -3.62
C ALA A 749 -25.03 -9.18 -4.74
N PRO A 750 -25.36 -7.89 -4.51
CA PRO A 750 -24.90 -6.79 -5.36
C PRO A 750 -23.38 -6.79 -5.55
N MET A 751 -22.91 -6.62 -6.79
CA MET A 751 -21.48 -6.66 -7.12
C MET A 751 -20.97 -5.39 -7.82
N LEU A 752 -19.96 -4.73 -7.26
CA LEU A 752 -19.18 -3.73 -7.97
C LEU A 752 -17.97 -4.36 -8.65
N LEU A 753 -17.82 -4.09 -9.94
CA LEU A 753 -16.66 -4.41 -10.75
C LEU A 753 -15.88 -3.11 -11.01
N ILE A 754 -14.56 -3.12 -10.76
CA ILE A 754 -13.69 -1.99 -11.06
C ILE A 754 -12.54 -2.45 -11.97
N HIS A 755 -12.21 -1.67 -13.00
CA HIS A 755 -11.09 -1.96 -13.89
C HIS A 755 -10.33 -0.68 -14.31
N GLY A 756 -9.11 -0.85 -14.79
CA GLY A 756 -8.46 0.13 -15.68
C GLY A 756 -8.75 -0.22 -17.14
N ASP A 757 -9.15 0.76 -17.97
CA ASP A 757 -9.50 0.49 -19.39
C ASP A 757 -8.28 0.09 -20.25
N ALA A 758 -7.08 0.23 -19.70
CA ALA A 758 -5.80 -0.15 -20.29
C ALA A 758 -5.06 -1.24 -19.47
N ASP A 759 -5.75 -1.98 -18.59
CA ASP A 759 -5.14 -3.12 -17.87
C ASP A 759 -4.63 -4.17 -18.86
N THR A 760 -3.32 -4.37 -18.85
CA THR A 760 -2.66 -5.37 -19.69
C THR A 760 -2.45 -6.70 -18.95
N ASN A 761 -2.43 -6.69 -17.61
CA ASN A 761 -2.19 -7.87 -16.79
C ASN A 761 -3.43 -8.76 -16.70
N VAL A 762 -4.55 -8.18 -16.28
CA VAL A 762 -5.87 -8.82 -16.32
C VAL A 762 -6.70 -7.96 -17.27
N PRO A 763 -7.00 -8.39 -18.51
CA PRO A 763 -7.67 -7.50 -19.45
C PRO A 763 -9.08 -7.09 -18.97
N PRO A 764 -9.54 -5.85 -19.24
CA PRO A 764 -10.87 -5.38 -18.83
C PRO A 764 -12.03 -6.22 -19.38
N GLY A 765 -11.78 -7.04 -20.40
CA GLY A 765 -12.68 -8.10 -20.86
C GLY A 765 -13.16 -9.04 -19.75
N GLU A 766 -12.37 -9.25 -18.68
CA GLU A 766 -12.77 -10.07 -17.54
C GLU A 766 -13.92 -9.45 -16.74
N SER A 767 -13.85 -8.16 -16.40
CA SER A 767 -15.00 -7.49 -15.76
C SER A 767 -16.18 -7.35 -16.72
N HIS A 768 -15.94 -7.11 -18.02
CA HIS A 768 -17.01 -7.09 -19.02
C HIS A 768 -17.77 -8.42 -19.12
N ASN A 769 -17.09 -9.56 -19.05
CA ASN A 769 -17.71 -10.89 -19.05
C ASN A 769 -18.67 -11.05 -17.86
N MET A 770 -18.20 -10.75 -16.64
CA MET A 770 -19.01 -10.90 -15.43
C MET A 770 -20.16 -9.88 -15.40
N TYR A 771 -19.91 -8.62 -15.76
CA TYR A 771 -20.93 -7.57 -15.86
C TYR A 771 -22.04 -7.96 -16.86
N THR A 772 -21.67 -8.45 -18.04
CA THR A 772 -22.63 -8.88 -19.07
C THR A 772 -23.46 -10.06 -18.58
N ALA A 773 -22.84 -11.07 -17.95
CA ALA A 773 -23.56 -12.20 -17.39
C ALA A 773 -24.56 -11.76 -16.32
N LEU A 774 -24.13 -10.94 -15.35
CA LEU A 774 -24.96 -10.49 -14.24
C LEU A 774 -26.12 -9.57 -14.68
N LYS A 775 -25.90 -8.61 -15.60
CA LYS A 775 -27.00 -7.80 -16.17
C LYS A 775 -27.98 -8.65 -17.02
N LEU A 776 -27.52 -9.70 -17.72
CA LEU A 776 -28.40 -10.64 -18.44
C LEU A 776 -29.21 -11.57 -17.51
N LEU A 777 -28.77 -11.72 -16.26
CA LEU A 777 -29.40 -12.54 -15.22
C LEU A 777 -30.25 -11.72 -14.22
N ASP A 778 -30.50 -10.43 -14.54
CA ASP A 778 -31.26 -9.48 -13.72
C ASP A 778 -30.70 -9.34 -12.28
N LYS A 779 -29.38 -9.33 -12.16
CA LYS A 779 -28.65 -9.15 -10.89
C LYS A 779 -28.18 -7.71 -10.74
N GLU A 780 -28.12 -7.20 -9.51
CA GLU A 780 -27.52 -5.89 -9.26
C GLU A 780 -25.99 -5.97 -9.43
N VAL A 781 -25.48 -5.30 -10.45
CA VAL A 781 -24.06 -5.21 -10.75
C VAL A 781 -23.73 -3.85 -11.31
N GLU A 782 -22.61 -3.25 -10.91
CA GLU A 782 -22.09 -2.02 -11.51
C GLU A 782 -20.65 -2.21 -12.02
N LEU A 783 -20.26 -1.45 -13.05
CA LEU A 783 -18.93 -1.49 -13.65
C LEU A 783 -18.35 -0.09 -13.77
N VAL A 784 -17.24 0.17 -13.05
CA VAL A 784 -16.49 1.43 -13.11
C VAL A 784 -15.14 1.19 -13.78
N GLU A 785 -14.92 1.83 -14.93
CA GLU A 785 -13.63 1.82 -15.62
C GLU A 785 -12.86 3.13 -15.43
N TYR A 786 -11.59 3.01 -15.06
CA TYR A 786 -10.67 4.13 -14.90
C TYR A 786 -9.86 4.34 -16.17
N LYS A 787 -10.13 5.46 -16.84
CA LYS A 787 -9.54 5.81 -18.13
C LYS A 787 -8.02 6.00 -18.07
N GLY A 788 -7.31 5.36 -19.00
CA GLY A 788 -5.85 5.37 -19.13
C GLY A 788 -5.12 4.64 -18.01
N GLN A 789 -5.80 3.84 -17.18
CA GLN A 789 -5.17 3.09 -16.09
C GLN A 789 -4.89 1.64 -16.50
N ASP A 790 -3.73 1.14 -16.10
CA ASP A 790 -3.34 -0.27 -16.20
C ASP A 790 -3.84 -1.03 -14.94
N HIS A 791 -3.30 -2.21 -14.64
CA HIS A 791 -3.66 -3.08 -13.51
C HIS A 791 -3.71 -2.46 -12.11
N HIS A 792 -3.17 -1.26 -11.95
CA HIS A 792 -3.30 -0.45 -10.76
C HIS A 792 -3.73 0.96 -11.17
N ILE A 793 -4.78 1.47 -10.52
CA ILE A 793 -5.12 2.90 -10.56
C ILE A 793 -3.93 3.67 -9.99
N MET A 794 -3.38 4.66 -10.71
CA MET A 794 -2.15 5.38 -10.34
C MET A 794 -2.32 6.89 -10.57
N GLY A 795 -1.51 7.68 -9.87
CA GLY A 795 -1.72 9.13 -9.76
C GLY A 795 -2.70 9.48 -8.63
N ARG A 796 -2.56 10.69 -8.09
CA ARG A 796 -3.22 11.11 -6.85
C ARG A 796 -4.74 11.11 -6.94
N GLU A 797 -5.30 11.95 -7.80
CA GLU A 797 -6.77 12.13 -7.87
C GLU A 797 -7.48 10.85 -8.30
N ALA A 798 -6.89 10.06 -9.20
CA ALA A 798 -7.42 8.76 -9.61
C ALA A 798 -7.42 7.75 -8.45
N ARG A 799 -6.35 7.69 -7.64
CA ARG A 799 -6.29 6.85 -6.43
C ARG A 799 -7.34 7.28 -5.39
N LEU A 800 -7.46 8.59 -5.15
CA LEU A 800 -8.41 9.13 -4.16
C LEU A 800 -9.86 8.88 -4.59
N ASN A 801 -10.21 9.15 -5.86
CA ASN A 801 -11.53 8.83 -6.39
C ASN A 801 -11.82 7.32 -6.34
N TRP A 802 -10.86 6.47 -6.70
CA TRP A 802 -11.03 5.00 -6.59
C TRP A 802 -11.25 4.51 -5.16
N TRP A 803 -10.58 5.13 -4.17
CA TRP A 803 -10.86 4.90 -2.75
C TRP A 803 -12.26 5.38 -2.33
N ALA A 804 -12.73 6.51 -2.85
CA ALA A 804 -14.10 6.97 -2.62
C ALA A 804 -15.13 6.01 -3.24
N THR A 805 -14.93 5.56 -4.49
CA THR A 805 -15.87 4.74 -5.25
C THR A 805 -16.26 3.43 -4.56
N TYR A 806 -15.31 2.61 -4.10
CA TYR A 806 -15.69 1.37 -3.42
C TYR A 806 -16.22 1.62 -1.99
N MET A 807 -15.80 2.69 -1.32
CA MET A 807 -16.37 3.04 -0.01
C MET A 807 -17.80 3.53 -0.13
N ALA A 808 -18.11 4.36 -1.14
CA ALA A 808 -19.46 4.80 -1.48
C ALA A 808 -20.39 3.62 -1.84
N TRP A 809 -19.85 2.59 -2.52
CA TRP A 809 -20.58 1.36 -2.79
C TRP A 809 -20.90 0.57 -1.52
N PHE A 810 -19.94 0.41 -0.61
CA PHE A 810 -20.19 -0.26 0.66
C PHE A 810 -21.08 0.57 1.60
N ASP A 811 -21.00 1.90 1.58
CA ASP A 811 -21.91 2.78 2.34
C ASP A 811 -23.35 2.66 1.79
N LYS A 812 -23.53 2.64 0.46
CA LYS A 812 -24.82 2.31 -0.20
C LYS A 812 -25.37 0.96 0.27
N GLN A 813 -24.62 -0.13 0.06
CA GLN A 813 -25.15 -1.49 0.21
C GLN A 813 -25.19 -2.00 1.66
N LEU A 814 -24.23 -1.61 2.50
CA LEU A 814 -24.09 -2.14 3.87
C LEU A 814 -24.57 -1.17 4.96
N LYS A 815 -24.72 0.13 4.68
CA LYS A 815 -25.29 1.10 5.64
C LYS A 815 -26.66 1.63 5.22
N GLY A 816 -27.02 1.52 3.94
CA GLY A 816 -28.20 2.19 3.39
C GLY A 816 -27.99 3.70 3.19
N GLU A 817 -26.76 4.10 2.86
CA GLU A 817 -26.33 5.49 2.68
C GLU A 817 -25.93 5.74 1.21
N PRO A 818 -26.90 5.78 0.27
CA PRO A 818 -26.64 5.84 -1.18
C PRO A 818 -26.13 7.20 -1.66
N GLU A 819 -26.19 8.25 -0.85
CA GLU A 819 -25.95 9.63 -1.28
C GLU A 819 -24.52 9.84 -1.80
N TRP A 820 -23.52 9.16 -1.21
CA TRP A 820 -22.14 9.21 -1.71
C TRP A 820 -22.01 8.55 -3.09
N TRP A 821 -22.67 7.42 -3.30
CA TRP A 821 -22.67 6.72 -4.59
C TRP A 821 -23.34 7.58 -5.65
N ASN A 822 -24.52 8.12 -5.34
CA ASN A 822 -25.31 8.97 -6.24
C ASN A 822 -24.62 10.31 -6.54
N HIS A 823 -23.76 10.82 -5.64
CA HIS A 823 -22.92 11.98 -5.90
C HIS A 823 -21.78 11.69 -6.89
N LEU A 824 -21.14 10.52 -6.78
CA LEU A 824 -20.07 10.10 -7.69
C LEU A 824 -20.62 9.63 -9.06
N TYR A 825 -21.78 8.99 -9.05
CA TYR A 825 -22.45 8.36 -10.20
C TYR A 825 -23.95 8.69 -10.19
N PRO A 826 -24.33 9.94 -10.53
CA PRO A 826 -25.74 10.31 -10.66
C PRO A 826 -26.41 9.51 -11.80
N GLU A 827 -27.66 9.11 -11.58
CA GLU A 827 -28.46 8.48 -12.63
C GLU A 827 -28.65 9.43 -13.83
N ALA A 828 -28.65 8.88 -15.04
CA ALA A 828 -28.88 9.65 -16.27
C ALA A 828 -30.38 9.70 -16.60
N GLU A 829 -30.86 10.88 -17.00
CA GLU A 829 -32.25 11.15 -17.46
C GLU A 829 -32.61 10.49 -18.80
#